data_AF-A0A356B491-F1
#
_entry.id   AF-A0A356B491-F1
#
_cell.length_a   1.000
_cell.length_b   1.000
_cell.length_c   1.000
_cell.angle_alpha   90.00
_cell.angle_beta   90.00
_cell.angle_gamma   90.00
#
_symmetry.space_group_name_H-M   'P 1'
#
loop_
_entity.id
_entity.type
_entity.pdbx_description
1 polymer ?
#
loop_
_entity_poly.entity_id
_entity_poly.type
_entity_poly.pdbx_seq_one_letter_code
_entity_poly.pdbx_strand_id
1 'polypeptide(L)'
;MKNKIDQAKDTVEQIAGYKDDLKKLWQAVPSDLTNEEEYEGMLDTLGELNVTQELMGMLNLTNEDELDAGVRNLMERYSEMLENESDWIEIVNKKIFEKEIHIKIFAIGISASFVIKGNVNIALGANMEYVIGKRYSFWFDIVSKTSGSSEMDLLDEKFAFQFYVMGELGLRMGVEAEICVGIISTKIGSIGVTAEFGPYVKMWGYFIYEYTKLRPANTSTWDYDERMLGALYLEFGLYLEITFKATLVGKTMYQPTLLDKEWPLLTAGTRLNVYDFAYEVEEDESLLVKDQDSNSQNGIAMVLPESYRLMEYMDLVEGDTAQSIYDYGKFHYTLSNRHFTFDEQTGLITVTVPKDTQYMTCDLTLTWKADKLTFSSYDMSITIPLVWTNLSEDELNQRFTAAVRVGNPNDGYTTVWSQRVVKNAPFDLPTEEKIRELLSVSQYEAGMQGNLKYASISGYQDQVLTGLTILKDTVYYFDVTPRTYTLTVLDVENSDGIKASRQYTAKFGDVFNLSDLYESGSDDDVTKTYTSFLKIVAKDGANKDIIRDFNQPVSAGFAVELLSGATYTATYADHSATVIFTFEGVDIDPMEVKMKKGDVPTTGAFLNLVTAKNAMIKGIDPILAPVTGATTYTVVCEVLQVPIVERTITYQTNGGSEILQLKAPEGSIITQPEAPVRAGYEFDGWYSDDMLTLAFTFTVMPNADTTLYAKWKGVETTVTFDGNEGQLGQDVPNTKTVVYGDLYGVLPVPVRTGFAFGGWYTDRTQGDLVTAETVVNKTQQHTLYAHWTNKAIINPDIISFVPDQNHDYDTNSHPVVFTTG
;
A
#
# COMPACT_ATOMS: atom_id res chain seq x y z
N MET A 1 25.00 -56.33 -20.20
CA MET A 1 25.06 -55.10 -19.37
C MET A 1 26.42 -54.83 -18.73
N LYS A 2 27.54 -55.39 -19.24
CA LYS A 2 28.82 -54.67 -19.22
C LYS A 2 29.47 -54.69 -20.62
N ASN A 3 29.80 -55.87 -21.15
CA ASN A 3 30.27 -56.04 -22.55
C ASN A 3 29.29 -55.60 -23.67
N LYS A 4 28.09 -55.08 -23.36
CA LYS A 4 27.19 -54.41 -24.33
C LYS A 4 27.34 -52.87 -24.34
N ILE A 5 28.25 -52.32 -23.53
CA ILE A 5 28.65 -50.91 -23.55
C ILE A 5 29.97 -50.78 -24.33
N ASP A 6 30.89 -51.72 -24.17
CA ASP A 6 32.20 -51.68 -24.84
C ASP A 6 32.10 -52.09 -26.33
N GLN A 7 31.31 -53.11 -26.69
CA GLN A 7 31.12 -53.52 -28.10
C GLN A 7 30.34 -52.49 -28.95
N ALA A 8 29.83 -51.41 -28.34
CA ALA A 8 29.29 -50.27 -29.10
C ALA A 8 30.39 -49.34 -29.64
N LYS A 9 31.65 -49.52 -29.21
CA LYS A 9 32.81 -48.75 -29.71
C LYS A 9 33.42 -49.38 -30.97
N ASP A 10 33.49 -50.70 -31.05
CA ASP A 10 34.08 -51.39 -32.22
C ASP A 10 33.28 -51.18 -33.52
N THR A 11 31.98 -50.86 -33.43
CA THR A 11 31.16 -50.51 -34.61
C THR A 11 31.58 -49.17 -35.24
N VAL A 12 32.36 -48.33 -34.54
CA VAL A 12 32.95 -47.12 -35.12
C VAL A 12 34.03 -47.48 -36.16
N GLU A 13 34.74 -48.61 -36.01
CA GLU A 13 35.77 -49.02 -36.98
C GLU A 13 35.20 -49.63 -38.26
N GLN A 14 34.01 -50.25 -38.22
CA GLN A 14 33.38 -50.77 -39.45
C GLN A 14 32.90 -49.67 -40.42
N ILE A 15 32.67 -48.45 -39.94
CA ILE A 15 32.37 -47.29 -40.78
C ILE A 15 33.54 -46.94 -41.72
N ALA A 16 34.78 -47.26 -41.33
CA ALA A 16 35.95 -47.07 -42.20
C ALA A 16 35.95 -48.00 -43.43
N GLY A 17 35.31 -49.17 -43.36
CA GLY A 17 35.26 -50.14 -44.46
C GLY A 17 34.48 -49.65 -45.69
N TYR A 18 33.37 -48.94 -45.48
CA TYR A 18 32.52 -48.44 -46.56
C TYR A 18 33.19 -47.37 -47.44
N LYS A 19 34.24 -46.71 -46.93
CA LYS A 19 34.99 -45.67 -47.67
C LYS A 19 35.76 -46.23 -48.87
N ASP A 20 36.16 -47.50 -48.82
CA ASP A 20 36.96 -48.15 -49.86
C ASP A 20 36.11 -48.81 -50.95
N ASP A 21 34.85 -49.16 -50.65
CA ASP A 21 33.88 -49.63 -51.64
C ASP A 21 33.19 -48.47 -52.39
N LEU A 22 32.97 -47.32 -51.73
CA LEU A 22 32.59 -46.07 -52.41
C LEU A 22 33.59 -45.68 -53.52
N LYS A 23 34.91 -45.80 -53.26
CA LYS A 23 35.95 -45.54 -54.26
C LYS A 23 35.88 -46.46 -55.49
N LYS A 24 35.38 -47.69 -55.35
CA LYS A 24 35.24 -48.64 -56.47
C LYS A 24 34.03 -48.31 -57.35
N LEU A 25 32.99 -47.70 -56.77
CA LEU A 25 31.84 -47.19 -57.52
C LEU A 25 32.18 -45.93 -58.33
N TRP A 26 32.96 -45.00 -57.76
CA TRP A 26 33.44 -43.82 -58.49
C TRP A 26 34.33 -44.16 -59.70
N GLN A 27 35.07 -45.27 -59.68
CA GLN A 27 35.86 -45.75 -60.82
C GLN A 27 35.04 -46.37 -61.97
N ALA A 28 33.71 -46.41 -61.87
CA ALA A 28 32.81 -47.00 -62.88
C ALA A 28 32.04 -45.98 -63.74
N VAL A 29 32.20 -44.68 -63.50
CA VAL A 29 31.52 -43.61 -64.25
C VAL A 29 32.40 -43.10 -65.41
N PRO A 30 31.90 -43.03 -66.66
CA PRO A 30 32.66 -42.49 -67.80
C PRO A 30 33.01 -41.00 -67.68
N SER A 31 34.14 -40.62 -68.27
CA SER A 31 34.91 -39.37 -68.10
C SER A 31 34.31 -38.08 -68.70
N ASP A 32 33.02 -38.06 -69.02
CA ASP A 32 32.53 -37.22 -70.12
C ASP A 32 31.55 -36.11 -69.68
N LEU A 33 31.25 -35.99 -68.38
CA LEU A 33 30.37 -34.97 -67.78
C LEU A 33 30.86 -34.57 -66.38
N THR A 34 31.31 -33.30 -66.24
CA THR A 34 31.68 -32.57 -65.00
C THR A 34 32.68 -33.25 -64.04
N ASN A 35 33.75 -32.55 -63.67
CA ASN A 35 34.74 -33.10 -62.74
C ASN A 35 34.37 -32.88 -61.25
N GLU A 36 35.09 -33.55 -60.35
CA GLU A 36 34.88 -33.46 -58.89
C GLU A 36 35.15 -32.03 -58.36
N GLU A 37 36.06 -31.26 -59.00
CA GLU A 37 36.34 -29.85 -58.67
C GLU A 37 35.22 -28.89 -59.12
N GLU A 38 34.46 -29.20 -60.18
CA GLU A 38 33.30 -28.41 -60.62
C GLU A 38 32.08 -28.67 -59.72
N TYR A 39 31.93 -29.88 -59.19
CA TYR A 39 30.89 -30.21 -58.22
C TYR A 39 31.22 -29.70 -56.81
N GLU A 40 32.45 -29.91 -56.31
CA GLU A 40 32.93 -29.29 -55.07
C GLU A 40 32.93 -27.76 -55.21
N GLY A 41 33.33 -27.19 -56.36
CA GLY A 41 33.28 -25.76 -56.63
C GLY A 41 31.86 -25.18 -56.64
N MET A 42 30.86 -25.93 -57.15
CA MET A 42 29.45 -25.57 -56.97
C MET A 42 29.04 -25.61 -55.49
N LEU A 43 29.52 -26.59 -54.72
CA LEU A 43 29.22 -26.70 -53.28
C LEU A 43 29.95 -25.66 -52.41
N ASP A 44 31.12 -25.18 -52.83
CA ASP A 44 31.89 -24.12 -52.18
C ASP A 44 31.24 -22.75 -52.47
N THR A 45 30.85 -22.51 -53.72
CA THR A 45 30.09 -21.31 -54.14
C THR A 45 28.69 -21.25 -53.51
N LEU A 46 28.05 -22.41 -53.27
CA LEU A 46 26.82 -22.53 -52.48
C LEU A 46 27.07 -22.65 -50.95
N GLY A 47 28.34 -22.73 -50.53
CA GLY A 47 28.77 -23.09 -49.17
C GLY A 47 29.23 -21.91 -48.33
N GLU A 48 29.73 -20.84 -48.93
CA GLU A 48 30.08 -19.61 -48.20
C GLU A 48 28.84 -18.90 -47.61
N LEU A 49 27.62 -19.19 -48.11
CA LEU A 49 26.35 -18.78 -47.51
C LEU A 49 25.88 -19.74 -46.39
N ASN A 50 26.71 -19.96 -45.36
CA ASN A 50 26.34 -20.71 -44.16
C ASN A 50 25.43 -19.91 -43.19
N VAL A 51 24.47 -19.15 -43.73
CA VAL A 51 23.47 -18.36 -42.99
C VAL A 51 22.65 -19.25 -42.05
N THR A 52 22.44 -20.51 -42.44
CA THR A 52 21.60 -21.50 -41.74
C THR A 52 21.94 -21.69 -40.25
N GLN A 53 23.22 -21.60 -39.85
CA GLN A 53 23.60 -21.83 -38.44
C GLN A 53 23.36 -20.62 -37.52
N GLU A 54 23.48 -19.39 -38.02
CA GLU A 54 23.13 -18.19 -37.25
C GLU A 54 21.61 -17.95 -37.26
N LEU A 55 20.96 -18.21 -38.39
CA LEU A 55 19.50 -18.13 -38.55
C LEU A 55 18.77 -19.04 -37.54
N MET A 56 19.20 -20.30 -37.41
CA MET A 56 18.65 -21.25 -36.43
C MET A 56 18.85 -20.84 -34.96
N GLY A 57 19.74 -19.88 -34.67
CA GLY A 57 19.92 -19.32 -33.33
C GLY A 57 18.84 -18.30 -32.93
N MET A 58 18.20 -17.63 -33.90
CA MET A 58 17.23 -16.56 -33.66
C MET A 58 15.77 -17.02 -33.67
N LEU A 59 15.48 -18.20 -34.23
CA LEU A 59 14.11 -18.70 -34.45
C LEU A 59 13.61 -19.62 -33.32
N ASN A 60 14.04 -19.35 -32.08
CA ASN A 60 13.71 -20.14 -30.89
C ASN A 60 13.29 -19.23 -29.71
N LEU A 61 12.47 -18.22 -30.05
CA LEU A 61 11.86 -17.22 -29.17
C LEU A 61 10.45 -17.68 -28.79
N THR A 62 10.00 -17.40 -27.55
CA THR A 62 8.79 -18.02 -27.00
C THR A 62 7.86 -17.06 -26.25
N ASN A 63 8.00 -15.76 -26.45
CA ASN A 63 7.18 -14.70 -25.86
C ASN A 63 6.69 -13.70 -26.92
N GLU A 64 5.60 -13.00 -26.65
CA GLU A 64 5.04 -11.97 -27.55
C GLU A 64 5.99 -10.77 -27.69
N ASP A 65 6.70 -10.37 -26.63
CA ASP A 65 7.69 -9.26 -26.66
C ASP A 65 8.92 -9.56 -27.54
N GLU A 66 9.22 -10.84 -27.79
CA GLU A 66 10.31 -11.26 -28.68
C GLU A 66 9.85 -11.41 -30.15
N LEU A 67 8.55 -11.25 -30.42
CA LEU A 67 7.94 -11.57 -31.71
C LEU A 67 8.19 -10.48 -32.77
N ASP A 68 8.12 -9.21 -32.37
CA ASP A 68 8.25 -8.07 -33.28
C ASP A 68 9.70 -7.90 -33.79
N ALA A 69 10.67 -8.17 -32.93
CA ALA A 69 12.08 -8.33 -33.31
C ALA A 69 12.28 -9.40 -34.41
N GLY A 70 11.42 -10.42 -34.46
CA GLY A 70 11.44 -11.46 -35.49
C GLY A 70 11.04 -10.97 -36.88
N VAL A 71 10.05 -10.07 -36.97
CA VAL A 71 9.65 -9.46 -38.25
C VAL A 71 10.69 -8.42 -38.67
N ARG A 72 11.15 -7.56 -37.75
CA ARG A 72 12.19 -6.55 -38.01
C ARG A 72 13.51 -7.18 -38.51
N ASN A 73 13.99 -8.26 -37.90
CA ASN A 73 15.21 -8.94 -38.37
C ASN A 73 15.00 -9.76 -39.66
N LEU A 74 13.80 -10.31 -39.90
CA LEU A 74 13.47 -10.90 -41.20
C LEU A 74 13.65 -9.86 -42.33
N MET A 75 13.23 -8.61 -42.07
CA MET A 75 13.33 -7.53 -43.05
C MET A 75 14.76 -7.06 -43.29
N GLU A 76 15.50 -6.81 -42.22
CA GLU A 76 16.94 -6.47 -42.23
C GLU A 76 17.76 -7.46 -43.10
N ARG A 77 17.55 -8.77 -42.91
CA ARG A 77 18.26 -9.84 -43.64
C ARG A 77 17.96 -9.90 -45.14
N TYR A 78 16.82 -9.37 -45.57
CA TYR A 78 16.48 -9.29 -46.99
C TYR A 78 17.00 -7.99 -47.62
N SER A 79 17.09 -6.89 -46.86
CA SER A 79 17.85 -5.71 -47.25
C SER A 79 19.32 -6.10 -47.53
N GLU A 80 19.97 -6.82 -46.60
CA GLU A 80 21.31 -7.40 -46.79
C GLU A 80 21.41 -8.29 -48.05
N MET A 81 20.36 -9.06 -48.34
CA MET A 81 20.29 -9.96 -49.49
C MET A 81 20.09 -9.20 -50.83
N LEU A 82 19.43 -8.03 -50.82
CA LEU A 82 19.32 -7.15 -52.00
C LEU A 82 20.59 -6.31 -52.24
N GLU A 83 21.37 -5.99 -51.21
CA GLU A 83 22.68 -5.33 -51.37
C GLU A 83 23.72 -6.24 -52.07
N ASN A 84 23.54 -7.56 -52.06
CA ASN A 84 24.40 -8.51 -52.75
C ASN A 84 24.01 -8.61 -54.25
N GLU A 85 24.75 -7.88 -55.11
CA GLU A 85 24.52 -7.83 -56.57
C GLU A 85 24.44 -9.23 -57.21
N SER A 86 23.22 -9.64 -57.58
CA SER A 86 22.94 -10.89 -58.26
C SER A 86 22.84 -10.71 -59.79
N ASP A 87 23.69 -11.41 -60.53
CA ASP A 87 23.85 -11.24 -61.98
C ASP A 87 22.81 -12.06 -62.80
N TRP A 88 22.49 -11.61 -64.02
CA TRP A 88 21.55 -12.32 -64.91
C TRP A 88 22.23 -13.52 -65.63
N ILE A 89 22.10 -14.72 -65.05
CA ILE A 89 22.70 -15.96 -65.57
C ILE A 89 21.87 -16.52 -66.75
N GLU A 90 22.52 -16.84 -67.87
CA GLU A 90 21.87 -17.56 -68.99
C GLU A 90 21.50 -19.00 -68.58
N ILE A 91 20.20 -19.30 -68.48
CA ILE A 91 19.66 -20.64 -68.22
C ILE A 91 19.49 -21.42 -69.54
N VAL A 92 19.07 -20.73 -70.61
CA VAL A 92 18.89 -21.33 -71.94
C VAL A 92 19.39 -20.37 -73.02
N ASN A 93 20.37 -20.80 -73.82
CA ASN A 93 20.76 -20.09 -75.04
C ASN A 93 20.53 -21.00 -76.26
N LYS A 94 19.63 -20.60 -77.15
CA LYS A 94 19.22 -21.40 -78.32
C LYS A 94 19.32 -20.57 -79.61
N LYS A 95 20.47 -20.70 -80.27
CA LYS A 95 20.78 -20.14 -81.58
C LYS A 95 19.66 -20.42 -82.61
N ILE A 96 19.07 -19.35 -83.14
CA ILE A 96 18.04 -19.33 -84.19
C ILE A 96 18.71 -19.35 -85.56
N PHE A 97 19.72 -18.50 -85.77
CA PHE A 97 20.60 -18.51 -86.94
C PHE A 97 21.98 -17.91 -86.63
N GLU A 98 22.98 -18.24 -87.45
CA GLU A 98 24.33 -17.64 -87.47
C GLU A 98 24.75 -17.49 -88.94
N LYS A 99 25.32 -16.35 -89.31
CA LYS A 99 25.77 -16.06 -90.67
C LYS A 99 26.99 -15.14 -90.69
N GLU A 100 28.11 -15.61 -91.22
CA GLU A 100 29.33 -14.81 -91.41
C GLU A 100 29.41 -14.29 -92.86
N ILE A 101 29.65 -12.99 -93.04
CA ILE A 101 29.74 -12.29 -94.32
C ILE A 101 31.12 -11.65 -94.44
N HIS A 102 31.89 -12.05 -95.45
CA HIS A 102 33.27 -11.59 -95.62
C HIS A 102 33.37 -10.39 -96.57
N ILE A 103 34.05 -9.32 -96.13
CA ILE A 103 34.33 -8.10 -96.91
C ILE A 103 35.83 -7.81 -96.83
N LYS A 104 36.57 -8.26 -97.85
CA LYS A 104 38.05 -8.24 -97.91
C LYS A 104 38.67 -9.00 -96.73
N ILE A 105 39.32 -8.28 -95.80
CA ILE A 105 39.99 -8.83 -94.61
C ILE A 105 39.10 -8.82 -93.36
N PHE A 106 37.90 -8.26 -93.45
CA PHE A 106 36.93 -8.18 -92.36
C PHE A 106 35.87 -9.26 -92.53
N ALA A 107 35.52 -9.94 -91.44
CA ALA A 107 34.39 -10.86 -91.36
C ALA A 107 33.32 -10.22 -90.47
N ILE A 108 32.08 -10.14 -90.96
CA ILE A 108 30.92 -9.62 -90.23
C ILE A 108 30.04 -10.81 -89.87
N GLY A 109 29.98 -11.16 -88.59
CA GLY A 109 29.03 -12.13 -88.05
C GLY A 109 27.70 -11.46 -87.74
N ILE A 110 26.61 -12.15 -88.07
CA ILE A 110 25.26 -11.82 -87.64
C ILE A 110 24.65 -13.09 -87.05
N SER A 111 24.38 -13.07 -85.75
CA SER A 111 23.72 -14.16 -85.01
C SER A 111 22.34 -13.69 -84.54
N ALA A 112 21.42 -14.64 -84.35
CA ALA A 112 20.31 -14.45 -83.43
C ALA A 112 20.14 -15.70 -82.57
N SER A 113 19.94 -15.50 -81.26
CA SER A 113 19.68 -16.53 -80.26
C SER A 113 18.38 -16.22 -79.54
N PHE A 114 17.60 -17.26 -79.21
CA PHE A 114 16.56 -17.16 -78.20
C PHE A 114 17.20 -17.44 -76.84
N VAL A 115 17.09 -16.50 -75.91
CA VAL A 115 17.77 -16.54 -74.61
C VAL A 115 16.75 -16.49 -73.48
N ILE A 116 16.98 -17.28 -72.43
CA ILE A 116 16.31 -17.16 -71.13
C ILE A 116 17.41 -16.92 -70.10
N LYS A 117 17.33 -15.81 -69.38
CA LYS A 117 18.17 -15.51 -68.22
C LYS A 117 17.36 -15.57 -66.94
N GLY A 118 17.97 -16.03 -65.85
CA GLY A 118 17.43 -15.91 -64.51
C GLY A 118 18.32 -15.02 -63.65
N ASN A 119 17.69 -14.21 -62.81
CA ASN A 119 18.30 -13.62 -61.63
C ASN A 119 17.59 -14.27 -60.43
N VAL A 120 18.32 -14.78 -59.44
CA VAL A 120 17.73 -15.65 -58.40
C VAL A 120 18.34 -15.36 -57.04
N ASN A 121 17.67 -14.49 -56.29
CA ASN A 121 17.75 -14.46 -54.84
C ASN A 121 16.50 -15.18 -54.29
N ILE A 122 16.69 -16.10 -53.35
CA ILE A 122 15.65 -16.91 -52.69
C ILE A 122 16.22 -17.33 -51.32
N ALA A 123 15.36 -17.44 -50.30
CA ALA A 123 15.70 -18.08 -49.02
C ALA A 123 14.77 -19.29 -48.75
N LEU A 124 14.87 -19.89 -47.57
CA LEU A 124 14.24 -21.18 -47.24
C LEU A 124 13.99 -21.37 -45.73
N GLY A 125 13.40 -22.51 -45.32
CA GLY A 125 13.02 -22.80 -43.93
C GLY A 125 12.43 -24.21 -43.73
N ALA A 126 12.03 -24.54 -42.50
CA ALA A 126 11.72 -25.90 -42.06
C ALA A 126 10.57 -26.01 -41.01
N ASN A 127 10.18 -27.25 -40.68
CA ASN A 127 9.07 -27.60 -39.77
C ASN A 127 9.49 -28.73 -38.79
N MET A 128 9.01 -28.69 -37.53
CA MET A 128 9.14 -29.77 -36.55
C MET A 128 7.93 -29.90 -35.60
N GLU A 129 7.47 -31.14 -35.34
CA GLU A 129 6.28 -31.44 -34.52
C GLU A 129 6.48 -32.70 -33.63
N TYR A 130 6.86 -32.58 -32.34
CA TYR A 130 6.74 -33.71 -31.39
C TYR A 130 6.96 -33.44 -29.87
N VAL A 131 5.95 -33.71 -29.02
CA VAL A 131 6.09 -34.06 -27.59
C VAL A 131 4.97 -35.05 -27.16
N ILE A 132 5.34 -36.14 -26.47
CA ILE A 132 4.41 -37.07 -25.81
C ILE A 132 5.08 -37.71 -24.58
N GLY A 133 4.32 -37.92 -23.50
CA GLY A 133 4.82 -38.57 -22.27
C GLY A 133 3.80 -39.52 -21.68
N LYS A 134 4.09 -40.83 -21.64
CA LYS A 134 3.11 -41.87 -21.28
C LYS A 134 3.65 -42.92 -20.31
N ARG A 135 2.81 -43.31 -19.34
CA ARG A 135 3.10 -44.38 -18.38
C ARG A 135 2.28 -45.63 -18.67
N TYR A 136 2.95 -46.70 -19.06
CA TYR A 136 2.37 -48.05 -19.18
C TYR A 136 2.55 -48.84 -17.89
N SER A 137 1.47 -49.34 -17.31
CA SER A 137 1.46 -50.19 -16.11
C SER A 137 0.82 -51.54 -16.43
N PHE A 138 1.61 -52.62 -16.40
CA PHE A 138 1.14 -53.99 -16.62
C PHE A 138 1.00 -54.71 -15.28
N TRP A 139 -0.12 -55.40 -15.07
CA TRP A 139 -0.38 -56.18 -13.86
C TRP A 139 -0.89 -57.58 -14.22
N PHE A 140 -0.50 -58.56 -13.39
CA PHE A 140 -0.83 -59.97 -13.58
C PHE A 140 -1.30 -60.53 -12.23
N ASP A 141 -2.59 -60.82 -12.11
CA ASP A 141 -3.11 -61.55 -10.96
C ASP A 141 -2.92 -63.06 -11.21
N ILE A 142 -1.91 -63.60 -10.56
CA ILE A 142 -1.51 -65.01 -10.63
C ILE A 142 -2.60 -65.94 -10.07
N VAL A 143 -3.48 -65.45 -9.17
CA VAL A 143 -4.53 -66.24 -8.52
C VAL A 143 -5.78 -66.32 -9.39
N SER A 144 -6.29 -65.20 -9.90
CA SER A 144 -7.42 -65.22 -10.86
C SER A 144 -7.01 -65.59 -12.29
N LYS A 145 -5.71 -65.62 -12.58
CA LYS A 145 -5.12 -65.78 -13.93
C LYS A 145 -5.54 -64.68 -14.92
N THR A 146 -5.81 -63.48 -14.40
CA THR A 146 -6.11 -62.31 -15.23
C THR A 146 -4.88 -61.43 -15.39
N SER A 147 -4.81 -60.69 -16.49
CA SER A 147 -3.77 -59.70 -16.76
C SER A 147 -4.40 -58.45 -17.34
N GLY A 148 -3.94 -57.29 -16.92
CA GLY A 148 -4.39 -56.01 -17.44
C GLY A 148 -3.23 -55.05 -17.67
N SER A 149 -3.51 -54.01 -18.44
CA SER A 149 -2.63 -52.89 -18.69
C SER A 149 -3.39 -51.60 -18.53
N SER A 150 -2.79 -50.58 -17.92
CA SER A 150 -3.27 -49.21 -17.99
C SER A 150 -2.22 -48.29 -18.61
N GLU A 151 -2.71 -47.31 -19.35
CA GLU A 151 -1.98 -46.22 -19.99
C GLU A 151 -2.44 -44.91 -19.34
N MET A 152 -1.54 -43.94 -19.18
CA MET A 152 -1.86 -42.64 -18.59
C MET A 152 -0.90 -41.60 -19.16
N ASP A 153 -1.43 -40.43 -19.52
CA ASP A 153 -0.64 -39.29 -20.00
C ASP A 153 0.03 -38.62 -18.79
N LEU A 154 1.33 -38.33 -18.92
CA LEU A 154 2.17 -37.66 -17.92
C LEU A 154 2.36 -36.17 -18.22
N LEU A 155 2.10 -35.77 -19.46
CA LEU A 155 2.23 -34.42 -20.01
C LEU A 155 1.14 -34.22 -21.04
N ASP A 156 0.87 -32.97 -21.39
CA ASP A 156 0.04 -32.61 -22.53
C ASP A 156 0.70 -33.12 -23.81
N GLU A 157 -0.10 -33.70 -24.72
CA GLU A 157 0.40 -34.20 -26.01
C GLU A 157 0.31 -33.06 -27.03
N LYS A 158 1.44 -32.46 -27.39
CA LYS A 158 1.54 -31.28 -28.27
C LYS A 158 2.71 -31.41 -29.24
N PHE A 159 2.58 -30.82 -30.42
CA PHE A 159 3.43 -29.75 -30.99
C PHE A 159 2.93 -29.46 -32.42
N ALA A 160 3.47 -28.43 -33.08
CA ALA A 160 3.51 -28.22 -34.53
C ALA A 160 4.21 -26.88 -34.78
N PHE A 161 5.28 -26.80 -35.58
CA PHE A 161 6.06 -25.58 -35.82
C PHE A 161 6.53 -25.55 -37.28
N GLN A 162 6.28 -24.50 -38.06
CA GLN A 162 6.40 -24.55 -39.53
C GLN A 162 6.74 -23.18 -40.15
N PHE A 163 8.03 -22.91 -40.45
CA PHE A 163 8.52 -21.61 -40.95
C PHE A 163 9.34 -21.64 -42.23
N TYR A 164 9.36 -20.51 -42.95
CA TYR A 164 9.92 -20.36 -44.31
C TYR A 164 10.32 -18.88 -44.55
N VAL A 165 11.20 -18.57 -45.53
CA VAL A 165 11.79 -17.22 -45.85
C VAL A 165 12.01 -17.09 -47.39
N MET A 166 11.87 -15.93 -48.08
CA MET A 166 12.45 -15.68 -49.45
C MET A 166 12.33 -14.23 -49.95
N GLY A 167 13.08 -13.85 -51.01
CA GLY A 167 12.62 -12.89 -52.06
C GLY A 167 13.62 -12.54 -53.19
N GLU A 168 13.14 -11.86 -54.25
CA GLU A 168 13.73 -11.55 -55.60
C GLU A 168 14.10 -12.74 -56.53
N LEU A 169 13.05 -13.28 -57.18
CA LEU A 169 13.19 -14.11 -58.40
C LEU A 169 12.90 -13.28 -59.66
N GLY A 170 13.88 -13.18 -60.56
CA GLY A 170 13.77 -12.55 -61.88
C GLY A 170 13.92 -13.56 -63.04
N LEU A 171 13.12 -13.41 -64.10
CA LEU A 171 13.22 -14.16 -65.35
C LEU A 171 13.08 -13.23 -66.57
N ARG A 172 14.11 -13.21 -67.42
CA ARG A 172 14.15 -12.54 -68.73
C ARG A 172 14.05 -13.58 -69.84
N MET A 173 13.23 -13.34 -70.86
CA MET A 173 13.07 -14.23 -72.00
C MET A 173 13.00 -13.42 -73.29
N GLY A 174 13.99 -13.53 -74.16
CA GLY A 174 14.13 -12.63 -75.32
C GLY A 174 14.82 -13.23 -76.52
N VAL A 175 15.02 -12.36 -77.52
CA VAL A 175 15.85 -12.66 -78.70
C VAL A 175 17.07 -11.75 -78.66
N GLU A 176 18.24 -12.34 -78.44
CA GLU A 176 19.54 -11.68 -78.61
C GLU A 176 19.87 -11.65 -80.11
N ALA A 177 20.14 -10.46 -80.64
CA ALA A 177 20.72 -10.26 -81.97
C ALA A 177 22.17 -9.76 -81.83
N GLU A 178 23.13 -10.52 -82.33
CA GLU A 178 24.57 -10.22 -82.26
C GLU A 178 25.07 -9.74 -83.61
N ILE A 179 25.76 -8.60 -83.65
CA ILE A 179 26.51 -8.14 -84.82
C ILE A 179 27.97 -7.95 -84.40
N CYS A 180 28.87 -8.78 -84.94
CA CYS A 180 30.29 -8.76 -84.60
C CYS A 180 31.18 -8.61 -85.84
N VAL A 181 32.31 -7.93 -85.68
CA VAL A 181 33.30 -7.68 -86.74
C VAL A 181 34.65 -8.24 -86.29
N GLY A 182 35.17 -9.19 -87.05
CA GLY A 182 36.49 -9.80 -86.83
C GLY A 182 37.45 -9.57 -88.00
N ILE A 183 38.73 -9.81 -87.74
CA ILE A 183 39.78 -9.80 -88.77
C ILE A 183 40.03 -11.25 -89.20
N ILE A 184 39.93 -11.51 -90.51
CA ILE A 184 40.01 -12.85 -91.16
C ILE A 184 38.84 -13.80 -90.81
N SER A 185 38.43 -13.91 -89.54
CA SER A 185 37.17 -14.55 -89.12
C SER A 185 36.76 -14.04 -87.73
N THR A 186 35.46 -14.01 -87.45
CA THR A 186 34.93 -13.61 -86.13
C THR A 186 35.37 -14.54 -84.99
N LYS A 187 35.79 -15.77 -85.31
CA LYS A 187 36.17 -16.82 -84.34
C LYS A 187 37.62 -16.69 -83.83
N ILE A 188 38.48 -15.93 -84.51
CA ILE A 188 39.88 -15.70 -84.12
C ILE A 188 39.97 -14.51 -83.16
N GLY A 189 39.27 -13.42 -83.50
CA GLY A 189 39.09 -12.26 -82.63
C GLY A 189 38.08 -11.31 -83.25
N SER A 190 37.16 -10.81 -82.43
CA SER A 190 36.05 -9.97 -82.89
C SER A 190 35.63 -8.95 -81.85
N ILE A 191 35.05 -7.86 -82.35
CA ILE A 191 34.38 -6.82 -81.56
C ILE A 191 32.94 -6.74 -82.08
N GLY A 192 31.96 -6.83 -81.19
CA GLY A 192 30.55 -6.79 -81.55
C GLY A 192 29.68 -6.03 -80.56
N VAL A 193 28.43 -5.86 -80.97
CA VAL A 193 27.34 -5.39 -80.14
C VAL A 193 26.22 -6.42 -80.21
N THR A 194 25.74 -6.82 -79.06
CA THR A 194 24.55 -7.66 -78.85
C THR A 194 23.40 -6.74 -78.45
N ALA A 195 22.20 -7.04 -78.94
CA ALA A 195 20.97 -6.35 -78.57
C ALA A 195 19.89 -7.39 -78.31
N GLU A 196 19.46 -7.51 -77.07
CA GLU A 196 18.50 -8.50 -76.59
C GLU A 196 17.19 -7.81 -76.19
N PHE A 197 16.08 -8.32 -76.71
CA PHE A 197 14.76 -7.76 -76.45
C PHE A 197 13.72 -8.86 -76.19
N GLY A 198 12.89 -8.66 -75.17
CA GLY A 198 11.82 -9.59 -74.82
C GLY A 198 11.01 -9.17 -73.59
N PRO A 199 10.04 -9.99 -73.16
CA PRO A 199 9.40 -9.87 -71.85
C PRO A 199 10.31 -10.26 -70.68
N TYR A 200 10.10 -9.63 -69.53
CA TYR A 200 10.61 -10.07 -68.24
C TYR A 200 9.49 -10.20 -67.21
N VAL A 201 9.74 -10.98 -66.15
CA VAL A 201 9.00 -10.95 -64.89
C VAL A 201 9.99 -10.88 -63.73
N LYS A 202 9.69 -10.09 -62.70
CA LYS A 202 10.40 -10.01 -61.43
C LYS A 202 9.43 -10.20 -60.28
N MET A 203 9.88 -10.84 -59.20
CA MET A 203 9.06 -11.19 -58.05
C MET A 203 9.86 -11.01 -56.75
N TRP A 204 9.68 -9.85 -56.12
CA TRP A 204 10.16 -9.51 -54.79
C TRP A 204 9.19 -10.06 -53.73
N GLY A 205 9.65 -10.29 -52.50
CA GLY A 205 8.74 -10.81 -51.49
C GLY A 205 9.36 -11.21 -50.16
N TYR A 206 8.49 -11.79 -49.35
CA TYR A 206 8.65 -12.33 -48.00
C TYR A 206 7.53 -13.32 -47.68
N PHE A 207 7.85 -14.27 -46.82
CA PHE A 207 6.94 -15.19 -46.14
C PHE A 207 7.69 -15.84 -44.94
N ILE A 208 7.20 -16.71 -44.04
CA ILE A 208 5.89 -16.91 -43.35
C ILE A 208 6.02 -18.04 -42.32
N TYR A 209 5.24 -18.01 -41.21
CA TYR A 209 5.16 -19.18 -40.32
C TYR A 209 3.92 -19.39 -39.43
N GLU A 210 3.77 -20.66 -39.00
CA GLU A 210 2.54 -21.24 -38.40
C GLU A 210 2.91 -22.27 -37.29
N TYR A 211 2.19 -22.29 -36.16
CA TYR A 211 2.45 -23.14 -34.98
C TYR A 211 1.15 -23.55 -34.25
N THR A 212 0.97 -24.85 -33.91
CA THR A 212 -0.34 -25.40 -33.47
C THR A 212 -0.26 -26.56 -32.45
N LYS A 213 -1.44 -26.99 -31.99
CA LYS A 213 -1.86 -28.35 -31.61
C LYS A 213 -1.53 -28.90 -30.22
N LEU A 214 -2.41 -28.66 -29.26
CA LEU A 214 -2.30 -29.11 -27.85
C LEU A 214 -3.38 -30.14 -27.50
N ARG A 215 -3.09 -31.20 -26.72
CA ARG A 215 -4.11 -31.97 -25.97
C ARG A 215 -3.76 -32.01 -24.47
N PRO A 216 -4.56 -31.39 -23.59
CA PRO A 216 -4.30 -31.41 -22.16
C PRO A 216 -4.24 -32.84 -21.59
N ALA A 217 -3.32 -33.11 -20.67
CA ALA A 217 -3.01 -34.46 -20.19
C ALA A 217 -4.25 -35.18 -19.65
N ASN A 218 -4.49 -36.41 -20.13
CA ASN A 218 -5.64 -37.25 -19.77
C ASN A 218 -7.01 -36.69 -20.20
N THR A 219 -7.05 -35.68 -21.07
CA THR A 219 -8.25 -35.26 -21.80
C THR A 219 -8.27 -35.86 -23.22
N SER A 220 -9.41 -35.78 -23.90
CA SER A 220 -9.59 -36.18 -25.31
C SER A 220 -9.78 -34.98 -26.26
N THR A 221 -9.76 -33.76 -25.73
CA THR A 221 -10.03 -32.50 -26.43
C THR A 221 -8.73 -31.87 -26.92
N TRP A 222 -8.67 -31.53 -28.21
CA TRP A 222 -7.53 -30.88 -28.84
C TRP A 222 -7.79 -29.38 -29.03
N ASP A 223 -6.75 -28.58 -28.83
CA ASP A 223 -6.72 -27.13 -28.99
C ASP A 223 -5.83 -26.70 -30.17
N TYR A 224 -6.26 -25.65 -30.85
CA TYR A 224 -5.74 -25.12 -32.14
C TYR A 224 -5.92 -23.58 -32.13
N ASP A 225 -5.39 -22.74 -33.02
CA ASP A 225 -4.63 -22.90 -34.28
C ASP A 225 -3.92 -21.55 -34.53
N GLU A 226 -2.66 -21.47 -34.96
CA GLU A 226 -2.05 -20.17 -35.25
C GLU A 226 -1.04 -20.15 -36.42
N ARG A 227 -1.05 -19.00 -37.13
CA ARG A 227 -0.55 -18.79 -38.49
C ARG A 227 -0.58 -17.30 -38.79
N MET A 228 0.48 -16.67 -39.32
CA MET A 228 0.25 -15.47 -40.13
C MET A 228 1.30 -15.03 -41.17
N LEU A 229 0.95 -14.00 -41.96
CA LEU A 229 1.45 -13.73 -43.32
C LEU A 229 2.02 -12.33 -43.62
N GLY A 230 2.84 -12.27 -44.69
CA GLY A 230 3.76 -11.17 -45.05
C GLY A 230 3.48 -10.50 -46.42
N ALA A 231 4.48 -10.32 -47.30
CA ALA A 231 4.35 -9.45 -48.47
C ALA A 231 5.01 -10.00 -49.76
N LEU A 232 4.36 -9.81 -50.92
CA LEU A 232 4.87 -10.18 -52.25
C LEU A 232 4.60 -9.03 -53.22
N TYR A 233 5.57 -8.68 -54.07
CA TYR A 233 5.42 -7.72 -55.15
C TYR A 233 5.94 -8.33 -56.46
N LEU A 234 5.16 -8.21 -57.54
CA LEU A 234 5.47 -8.78 -58.84
C LEU A 234 5.34 -7.72 -59.92
N GLU A 235 6.29 -7.72 -60.85
CA GLU A 235 6.29 -6.87 -62.04
C GLU A 235 6.49 -7.72 -63.29
N PHE A 236 5.72 -7.40 -64.33
CA PHE A 236 5.87 -7.94 -65.68
C PHE A 236 6.04 -6.79 -66.67
N GLY A 237 7.02 -6.90 -67.56
CA GLY A 237 7.36 -5.83 -68.49
C GLY A 237 8.11 -6.30 -69.73
N LEU A 238 8.71 -5.34 -70.45
CA LEU A 238 9.62 -5.58 -71.56
C LEU A 238 11.02 -5.05 -71.22
N TYR A 239 12.08 -5.71 -71.67
CA TYR A 239 13.46 -5.24 -71.50
C TYR A 239 14.17 -5.05 -72.85
N LEU A 240 15.15 -4.15 -72.88
CA LEU A 240 16.14 -4.00 -73.94
C LEU A 240 17.53 -3.91 -73.32
N GLU A 241 18.30 -4.99 -73.47
CA GLU A 241 19.71 -5.05 -73.06
C GLU A 241 20.59 -4.87 -74.31
N ILE A 242 21.59 -3.99 -74.24
CA ILE A 242 22.58 -3.78 -75.30
C ILE A 242 23.96 -3.92 -74.68
N THR A 243 24.68 -4.97 -75.05
CA THR A 243 26.01 -5.30 -74.53
C THR A 243 27.07 -5.10 -75.62
N PHE A 244 28.20 -4.51 -75.29
CA PHE A 244 29.40 -4.55 -76.14
C PHE A 244 30.16 -5.83 -75.83
N LYS A 245 30.79 -6.47 -76.82
CA LYS A 245 31.40 -7.79 -76.65
C LYS A 245 32.71 -7.88 -77.43
N ALA A 246 33.83 -8.02 -76.74
CA ALA A 246 35.14 -8.22 -77.34
C ALA A 246 35.68 -9.61 -77.01
N THR A 247 36.01 -10.38 -78.05
CA THR A 247 36.38 -11.80 -77.97
C THR A 247 37.72 -12.04 -78.64
N LEU A 248 38.58 -12.86 -78.03
CA LEU A 248 39.90 -13.22 -78.55
C LEU A 248 40.15 -14.73 -78.35
N VAL A 249 40.45 -15.45 -79.44
CA VAL A 249 40.67 -16.91 -79.47
C VAL A 249 39.59 -17.68 -78.69
N GLY A 250 38.32 -17.35 -78.96
CA GLY A 250 37.16 -17.98 -78.34
C GLY A 250 36.85 -17.57 -76.89
N LYS A 251 37.68 -16.76 -76.22
CA LYS A 251 37.38 -16.20 -74.90
C LYS A 251 36.88 -14.77 -74.99
N THR A 252 35.78 -14.45 -74.30
CA THR A 252 35.38 -13.07 -74.05
C THR A 252 36.44 -12.39 -73.17
N MET A 253 36.90 -11.22 -73.57
CA MET A 253 37.94 -10.44 -72.89
C MET A 253 37.37 -9.19 -72.20
N TYR A 254 36.24 -8.67 -72.69
CA TYR A 254 35.58 -7.47 -72.18
C TYR A 254 34.12 -7.44 -72.68
N GLN A 255 33.15 -7.32 -71.78
CA GLN A 255 31.72 -7.29 -72.12
C GLN A 255 30.92 -6.32 -71.22
N PRO A 256 31.01 -4.99 -71.42
CA PRO A 256 30.21 -4.03 -70.67
C PRO A 256 28.81 -3.87 -71.26
N THR A 257 27.81 -3.76 -70.39
CA THR A 257 26.46 -3.34 -70.76
C THR A 257 26.47 -1.85 -71.09
N LEU A 258 25.99 -1.50 -72.29
CA LEU A 258 25.89 -0.12 -72.80
C LEU A 258 24.54 0.52 -72.51
N LEU A 259 23.49 -0.31 -72.45
CA LEU A 259 22.14 0.03 -72.04
C LEU A 259 21.55 -1.24 -71.42
N ASP A 260 21.05 -1.15 -70.21
CA ASP A 260 19.94 -2.00 -69.78
C ASP A 260 18.74 -1.09 -69.56
N LYS A 261 17.56 -1.54 -69.97
CA LYS A 261 16.33 -0.79 -69.79
C LYS A 261 15.11 -1.70 -69.74
N GLU A 262 14.45 -1.67 -68.60
CA GLU A 262 13.16 -2.30 -68.37
C GLU A 262 12.01 -1.27 -68.54
N TRP A 263 10.85 -1.77 -68.96
CA TRP A 263 9.58 -1.04 -69.08
C TRP A 263 8.48 -1.89 -68.42
N PRO A 264 8.06 -1.54 -67.18
CA PRO A 264 6.94 -2.18 -66.51
C PRO A 264 5.65 -2.05 -67.34
N LEU A 265 4.88 -3.13 -67.46
CA LEU A 265 3.58 -3.17 -68.14
C LEU A 265 2.43 -3.55 -67.20
N LEU A 266 2.71 -4.36 -66.18
CA LEU A 266 1.76 -4.80 -65.17
C LEU A 266 2.48 -5.05 -63.85
N THR A 267 1.88 -4.60 -62.75
CA THR A 267 2.37 -4.86 -61.40
C THR A 267 1.26 -5.50 -60.55
N ALA A 268 1.64 -6.26 -59.52
CA ALA A 268 0.72 -6.91 -58.58
C ALA A 268 1.34 -6.98 -57.17
N GLY A 269 0.50 -6.85 -56.15
CA GLY A 269 0.96 -6.63 -54.77
C GLY A 269 1.37 -5.18 -54.51
N THR A 270 1.87 -4.90 -53.32
CA THR A 270 2.28 -3.56 -52.89
C THR A 270 3.80 -3.50 -52.81
N ARG A 271 4.44 -2.43 -53.33
CA ARG A 271 5.90 -2.22 -53.20
C ARG A 271 6.28 -1.74 -51.80
N LEU A 272 5.57 -0.73 -51.28
CA LEU A 272 5.77 -0.21 -49.92
C LEU A 272 4.87 -0.95 -48.93
N ASN A 273 5.45 -1.78 -48.07
CA ASN A 273 4.69 -2.62 -47.14
C ASN A 273 4.82 -2.08 -45.72
N VAL A 274 3.70 -1.58 -45.20
CA VAL A 274 3.56 -1.17 -43.79
C VAL A 274 3.54 -2.41 -42.91
N TYR A 275 4.35 -2.43 -41.85
CA TYR A 275 4.52 -3.59 -40.97
C TYR A 275 4.23 -3.31 -39.49
N ASP A 276 4.37 -2.06 -39.02
CA ASP A 276 4.11 -1.68 -37.63
C ASP A 276 3.87 -0.15 -37.48
N PHE A 277 3.41 0.29 -36.31
CA PHE A 277 3.45 1.69 -35.88
C PHE A 277 4.87 2.08 -35.45
N ALA A 278 5.28 3.31 -35.74
CA ALA A 278 6.58 3.85 -35.34
C ALA A 278 6.59 4.46 -33.92
N TYR A 279 5.57 4.18 -33.11
CA TYR A 279 5.38 4.76 -31.79
C TYR A 279 4.86 3.70 -30.81
N GLU A 280 5.69 3.35 -29.84
CA GLU A 280 5.34 2.51 -28.69
C GLU A 280 4.74 3.40 -27.58
N VAL A 281 3.72 2.89 -26.87
CA VAL A 281 3.06 3.58 -25.74
C VAL A 281 3.58 2.99 -24.44
N GLU A 282 4.21 3.80 -23.57
CA GLU A 282 4.73 3.33 -22.28
C GLU A 282 3.59 2.91 -21.32
N GLU A 283 3.82 1.97 -20.40
CA GLU A 283 2.78 1.44 -19.49
C GLU A 283 2.06 2.51 -18.64
N ASP A 284 2.74 3.64 -18.35
CA ASP A 284 2.17 4.80 -17.65
C ASP A 284 1.92 6.04 -18.56
N GLU A 285 2.10 5.91 -19.88
CA GLU A 285 1.72 6.96 -20.82
C GLU A 285 0.19 7.11 -20.88
N SER A 286 -0.28 8.37 -20.86
CA SER A 286 -1.66 8.67 -21.24
C SER A 286 -1.77 10.02 -21.96
N LEU A 287 -2.52 10.03 -23.07
CA LEU A 287 -2.74 11.21 -23.88
C LEU A 287 -3.80 12.09 -23.20
N LEU A 288 -3.34 13.10 -22.46
CA LEU A 288 -4.20 14.09 -21.83
C LEU A 288 -4.90 14.97 -22.88
N VAL A 289 -6.19 14.71 -23.10
CA VAL A 289 -7.05 15.40 -24.06
C VAL A 289 -7.38 16.80 -23.53
N LYS A 290 -6.63 17.80 -24.00
CA LYS A 290 -6.80 19.22 -23.67
C LYS A 290 -7.68 19.92 -24.71
N ASP A 291 -8.37 20.97 -24.30
CA ASP A 291 -9.12 21.84 -25.22
C ASP A 291 -8.14 22.69 -26.05
N GLN A 292 -7.92 22.31 -27.31
CA GLN A 292 -6.98 22.96 -28.22
C GLN A 292 -7.59 24.11 -29.02
N ASP A 293 -8.90 24.05 -29.35
CA ASP A 293 -9.57 25.08 -30.15
C ASP A 293 -10.28 26.14 -29.27
N SER A 294 -10.37 25.92 -27.95
CA SER A 294 -11.03 26.78 -26.97
C SER A 294 -12.52 27.03 -27.26
N ASN A 295 -13.17 26.10 -27.98
CA ASN A 295 -14.50 26.28 -28.51
C ASN A 295 -15.56 25.65 -27.60
N SER A 296 -16.17 26.48 -26.74
CA SER A 296 -17.23 26.03 -25.81
C SER A 296 -18.54 25.51 -26.47
N GLN A 297 -18.56 25.26 -27.79
CA GLN A 297 -19.71 24.72 -28.53
C GLN A 297 -19.56 23.27 -28.99
N ASN A 298 -18.33 22.74 -29.13
CA ASN A 298 -18.08 21.34 -29.57
C ASN A 298 -17.59 20.42 -28.44
N GLY A 299 -17.19 20.96 -27.28
CA GLY A 299 -16.80 20.19 -26.09
C GLY A 299 -15.38 20.52 -25.67
N ILE A 300 -14.63 19.53 -25.19
CA ILE A 300 -13.16 19.58 -25.19
C ILE A 300 -12.69 18.87 -26.45
N ALA A 301 -11.96 19.58 -27.31
CA ALA A 301 -11.55 19.12 -28.63
C ALA A 301 -10.03 19.15 -28.83
N MET A 302 -9.46 18.07 -29.36
CA MET A 302 -8.02 17.89 -29.63
C MET A 302 -7.82 17.11 -30.92
N VAL A 303 -6.85 17.51 -31.76
CA VAL A 303 -6.41 16.67 -32.89
C VAL A 303 -5.42 15.64 -32.36
N LEU A 304 -5.59 14.37 -32.76
CA LEU A 304 -4.64 13.30 -32.44
C LEU A 304 -3.24 13.64 -32.99
N PRO A 305 -2.17 13.59 -32.15
CA PRO A 305 -0.80 13.81 -32.61
C PRO A 305 -0.39 12.87 -33.75
N GLU A 306 0.44 13.37 -34.66
CA GLU A 306 0.81 12.63 -35.88
C GLU A 306 1.73 11.43 -35.62
N SER A 307 2.39 11.38 -34.45
CA SER A 307 3.18 10.24 -33.98
C SER A 307 2.38 8.94 -33.97
N TYR A 308 1.14 8.97 -33.47
CA TYR A 308 0.25 7.79 -33.44
C TYR A 308 -0.33 7.41 -34.84
N ARG A 309 0.15 8.04 -35.91
CA ARG A 309 -0.11 7.69 -37.33
C ARG A 309 1.17 7.56 -38.16
N LEU A 310 2.33 7.69 -37.52
CA LEU A 310 3.62 7.39 -38.13
C LEU A 310 3.72 5.87 -38.19
N MET A 311 3.70 5.31 -39.40
CA MET A 311 3.83 3.89 -39.64
C MET A 311 5.22 3.59 -40.18
N GLU A 312 5.77 2.46 -39.79
CA GLU A 312 6.96 1.92 -40.42
C GLU A 312 6.59 1.10 -41.66
N TYR A 313 7.37 1.27 -42.71
CA TYR A 313 7.21 0.53 -43.95
C TYR A 313 8.57 0.17 -44.55
N MET A 314 8.53 -0.75 -45.49
CA MET A 314 9.70 -1.22 -46.22
C MET A 314 9.41 -1.24 -47.72
N ASP A 315 10.43 -0.90 -48.51
CA ASP A 315 10.39 -1.01 -49.96
C ASP A 315 10.88 -2.38 -50.43
N LEU A 316 10.01 -3.20 -51.04
CA LEU A 316 10.38 -4.52 -51.52
C LEU A 316 11.36 -4.53 -52.70
N VAL A 317 11.59 -3.41 -53.39
CA VAL A 317 12.48 -3.33 -54.56
C VAL A 317 13.83 -2.73 -54.20
N GLU A 318 13.88 -1.82 -53.24
CA GLU A 318 15.11 -1.14 -52.80
C GLU A 318 15.66 -1.69 -51.47
N GLY A 319 14.90 -2.48 -50.72
CA GLY A 319 15.29 -3.05 -49.42
C GLY A 319 15.21 -2.07 -48.25
N ASP A 320 15.21 -0.76 -48.52
CA ASP A 320 15.14 0.31 -47.52
C ASP A 320 13.90 0.22 -46.63
N THR A 321 14.11 0.37 -45.31
CA THR A 321 13.06 0.64 -44.32
C THR A 321 12.95 2.14 -44.06
N ALA A 322 11.73 2.63 -43.86
CA ALA A 322 11.43 4.04 -43.66
C ALA A 322 10.11 4.25 -42.90
N GLN A 323 9.87 5.50 -42.47
CA GLN A 323 8.68 5.88 -41.72
C GLN A 323 7.85 6.91 -42.51
N SER A 324 6.52 6.80 -42.46
CA SER A 324 5.61 7.76 -43.11
C SER A 324 4.33 7.96 -42.32
N ILE A 325 3.78 9.17 -42.38
CA ILE A 325 2.52 9.55 -41.72
C ILE A 325 1.38 9.28 -42.70
N TYR A 326 0.42 8.44 -42.30
CA TYR A 326 -0.71 8.07 -43.17
C TYR A 326 -2.03 8.78 -42.77
N ASP A 327 -2.88 9.05 -43.76
CA ASP A 327 -4.18 9.71 -43.56
C ASP A 327 -5.12 8.90 -42.65
N TYR A 328 -5.95 9.59 -41.85
CA TYR A 328 -6.94 8.96 -40.94
C TYR A 328 -7.83 7.89 -41.61
N GLY A 329 -8.17 8.06 -42.89
CA GLY A 329 -8.95 7.07 -43.66
C GLY A 329 -8.27 5.70 -43.82
N LYS A 330 -6.95 5.59 -43.60
CA LYS A 330 -6.20 4.33 -43.57
C LYS A 330 -6.36 3.55 -42.24
N PHE A 331 -7.03 4.10 -41.23
CA PHE A 331 -7.21 3.50 -39.91
C PHE A 331 -8.69 3.30 -39.56
N HIS A 332 -9.03 2.14 -39.00
CA HIS A 332 -10.23 1.93 -38.20
C HIS A 332 -9.90 2.37 -36.76
N TYR A 333 -10.94 2.59 -35.97
CA TYR A 333 -10.82 3.09 -34.62
C TYR A 333 -11.92 2.47 -33.78
N THR A 334 -11.61 2.19 -32.51
CA THR A 334 -12.60 1.86 -31.49
C THR A 334 -12.32 2.68 -30.24
N LEU A 335 -13.38 2.91 -29.44
CA LEU A 335 -13.34 3.74 -28.24
C LEU A 335 -13.99 2.96 -27.11
N SER A 336 -13.27 2.68 -26.02
CA SER A 336 -13.83 1.93 -24.87
C SER A 336 -14.90 2.72 -24.10
N ASN A 337 -14.90 4.05 -24.21
CA ASN A 337 -15.84 4.94 -23.53
C ASN A 337 -16.61 5.84 -24.51
N ARG A 338 -17.93 5.60 -24.62
CA ARG A 338 -18.91 6.36 -25.40
C ARG A 338 -18.97 7.89 -25.16
N HIS A 339 -18.33 8.39 -24.12
CA HIS A 339 -18.26 9.83 -23.82
C HIS A 339 -17.14 10.54 -24.59
N PHE A 340 -16.27 9.78 -25.27
CA PHE A 340 -15.32 10.26 -26.25
C PHE A 340 -15.86 9.95 -27.65
N THR A 341 -15.53 10.81 -28.62
CA THR A 341 -15.85 10.66 -30.04
C THR A 341 -14.63 11.02 -30.88
N PHE A 342 -14.46 10.39 -32.04
CA PHE A 342 -13.32 10.57 -32.93
C PHE A 342 -13.80 10.74 -34.38
N ASP A 343 -13.23 11.71 -35.09
CA ASP A 343 -13.57 12.01 -36.49
C ASP A 343 -12.57 11.39 -37.47
N GLU A 344 -13.03 10.44 -38.31
CA GLU A 344 -12.22 9.68 -39.27
C GLU A 344 -11.61 10.50 -40.43
N GLN A 345 -11.94 11.79 -40.56
CA GLN A 345 -11.46 12.65 -41.65
C GLN A 345 -10.44 13.69 -41.15
N THR A 346 -10.56 14.11 -39.90
CA THR A 346 -9.77 15.20 -39.30
C THR A 346 -8.90 14.78 -38.12
N GLY A 347 -9.14 13.59 -37.55
CA GLY A 347 -8.46 13.12 -36.33
C GLY A 347 -8.91 13.80 -35.05
N LEU A 348 -10.05 14.49 -35.07
CA LEU A 348 -10.53 15.26 -33.94
C LEU A 348 -11.13 14.35 -32.87
N ILE A 349 -10.44 14.24 -31.74
CA ILE A 349 -10.95 13.70 -30.48
C ILE A 349 -11.84 14.77 -29.84
N THR A 350 -13.06 14.40 -29.45
CA THR A 350 -14.02 15.27 -28.76
C THR A 350 -14.58 14.58 -27.51
N VAL A 351 -14.70 15.32 -26.41
CA VAL A 351 -15.10 14.76 -25.10
C VAL A 351 -16.42 15.39 -24.61
N THR A 352 -17.45 14.55 -24.45
CA THR A 352 -18.77 14.94 -23.92
C THR A 352 -18.84 14.67 -22.41
N VAL A 353 -18.35 15.64 -21.64
CA VAL A 353 -18.22 15.60 -20.18
C VAL A 353 -19.59 15.65 -19.48
N PRO A 354 -19.95 14.65 -18.64
CA PRO A 354 -21.14 14.72 -17.79
C PRO A 354 -20.99 15.74 -16.67
N LYS A 355 -22.11 16.31 -16.19
CA LYS A 355 -22.11 17.23 -15.05
C LYS A 355 -21.44 16.58 -13.82
N ASP A 356 -20.72 17.39 -13.06
CA ASP A 356 -20.02 17.02 -11.81
C ASP A 356 -18.92 15.95 -11.98
N THR A 357 -18.50 15.65 -13.23
CA THR A 357 -17.39 14.74 -13.54
C THR A 357 -16.04 15.47 -13.51
N GLN A 358 -15.04 14.91 -12.81
CA GLN A 358 -13.70 15.49 -12.73
C GLN A 358 -12.63 14.74 -13.54
N TYR A 359 -12.87 13.48 -13.87
CA TYR A 359 -11.91 12.58 -14.51
C TYR A 359 -12.64 11.54 -15.36
N MET A 360 -12.10 11.24 -16.54
CA MET A 360 -12.61 10.22 -17.47
C MET A 360 -11.43 9.60 -18.24
N THR A 361 -11.49 8.30 -18.49
CA THR A 361 -10.59 7.58 -19.41
C THR A 361 -11.33 7.10 -20.64
N CYS A 362 -10.60 6.86 -21.73
CA CYS A 362 -11.03 6.08 -22.88
C CYS A 362 -9.82 5.50 -23.59
N ASP A 363 -9.88 4.24 -23.96
CA ASP A 363 -8.86 3.61 -24.78
C ASP A 363 -9.26 3.87 -26.24
N LEU A 364 -8.41 4.57 -26.99
CA LEU A 364 -8.55 4.74 -28.44
C LEU A 364 -7.63 3.74 -29.13
N THR A 365 -8.20 2.63 -29.58
CA THR A 365 -7.46 1.67 -30.42
C THR A 365 -7.59 2.09 -31.87
N LEU A 366 -6.47 2.41 -32.53
CA LEU A 366 -6.40 2.58 -33.98
C LEU A 366 -5.89 1.29 -34.63
N THR A 367 -6.60 0.79 -35.64
CA THR A 367 -6.31 -0.47 -36.34
C THR A 367 -6.12 -0.20 -37.83
N TRP A 368 -5.07 -0.72 -38.46
CA TRP A 368 -4.79 -0.48 -39.88
C TRP A 368 -5.84 -1.12 -40.82
N LYS A 369 -6.53 -0.31 -41.65
CA LYS A 369 -7.60 -0.77 -42.58
C LYS A 369 -7.08 -1.32 -43.91
N ALA A 370 -5.93 -0.85 -44.38
CA ALA A 370 -5.70 -0.71 -45.81
C ALA A 370 -4.72 -1.71 -46.39
N ASP A 371 -4.94 -2.09 -47.66
CA ASP A 371 -3.94 -2.77 -48.52
C ASP A 371 -3.18 -3.90 -47.79
N LYS A 372 -3.92 -4.68 -46.98
CA LYS A 372 -3.36 -5.65 -46.02
C LYS A 372 -2.26 -6.47 -46.68
N LEU A 373 -1.07 -6.45 -46.04
CA LEU A 373 0.08 -7.31 -46.31
C LEU A 373 -0.38 -8.61 -46.96
N THR A 374 0.08 -8.90 -48.18
CA THR A 374 -0.59 -9.90 -49.02
C THR A 374 -0.70 -11.25 -48.29
N PHE A 375 -1.95 -11.67 -48.05
CA PHE A 375 -2.38 -12.84 -47.26
C PHE A 375 -2.49 -12.67 -45.71
N SER A 376 -2.10 -11.54 -45.12
CA SER A 376 -2.12 -11.33 -43.66
C SER A 376 -3.50 -11.09 -43.05
N SER A 377 -3.63 -11.47 -41.77
CA SER A 377 -4.80 -11.30 -40.90
C SER A 377 -4.45 -10.74 -39.52
N TYR A 378 -3.20 -10.33 -39.28
CA TYR A 378 -2.91 -9.49 -38.12
C TYR A 378 -3.45 -8.08 -38.39
N ASP A 379 -4.32 -7.63 -37.50
CA ASP A 379 -4.88 -6.28 -37.51
C ASP A 379 -3.97 -5.38 -36.67
N MET A 380 -2.86 -4.91 -37.28
CA MET A 380 -1.89 -4.00 -36.66
C MET A 380 -2.61 -2.87 -35.94
N SER A 381 -2.46 -2.79 -34.62
CA SER A 381 -3.26 -1.91 -33.77
C SER A 381 -2.48 -1.30 -32.62
N ILE A 382 -2.50 0.04 -32.51
CA ILE A 382 -2.02 0.79 -31.36
C ILE A 382 -3.20 1.14 -30.45
N THR A 383 -3.06 1.00 -29.13
CA THR A 383 -4.09 1.42 -28.17
C THR A 383 -3.57 2.57 -27.32
N ILE A 384 -4.26 3.70 -27.37
CA ILE A 384 -3.82 4.98 -26.81
C ILE A 384 -4.73 5.31 -25.60
N PRO A 385 -4.21 5.31 -24.35
CA PRO A 385 -4.99 5.67 -23.18
C PRO A 385 -5.29 7.18 -23.17
N LEU A 386 -6.49 7.57 -23.62
CA LEU A 386 -6.96 8.94 -23.56
C LEU A 386 -7.42 9.26 -22.13
N VAL A 387 -6.89 10.34 -21.56
CA VAL A 387 -7.32 10.89 -20.27
C VAL A 387 -7.96 12.25 -20.49
N TRP A 388 -9.12 12.47 -19.89
CA TRP A 388 -9.70 13.80 -19.74
C TRP A 388 -9.89 14.13 -18.26
N THR A 389 -9.55 15.36 -17.86
CA THR A 389 -9.80 15.87 -16.51
C THR A 389 -10.03 17.38 -16.51
N ASN A 390 -10.73 17.88 -15.48
CA ASN A 390 -10.80 19.31 -15.19
C ASN A 390 -9.78 19.78 -14.13
N LEU A 391 -8.86 18.91 -13.73
CA LEU A 391 -7.74 19.24 -12.85
C LEU A 391 -6.62 19.95 -13.61
N SER A 392 -5.98 20.91 -12.95
CA SER A 392 -4.76 21.55 -13.45
C SER A 392 -3.52 20.64 -13.35
N GLU A 393 -2.46 20.96 -14.09
CA GLU A 393 -1.18 20.24 -14.01
C GLU A 393 -0.55 20.35 -12.61
N ASP A 394 -0.69 21.51 -11.94
CA ASP A 394 -0.32 21.70 -10.54
C ASP A 394 -1.10 20.75 -9.61
N GLU A 395 -2.37 20.47 -9.92
CA GLU A 395 -3.20 19.53 -9.14
C GLU A 395 -2.88 18.06 -9.41
N LEU A 396 -2.50 17.68 -10.63
CA LEU A 396 -2.05 16.32 -10.92
C LEU A 396 -0.70 16.03 -10.24
N ASN A 397 0.22 17.00 -10.22
CA ASN A 397 1.50 16.90 -9.53
C ASN A 397 1.40 16.92 -7.99
N GLN A 398 0.21 17.15 -7.40
CA GLN A 398 0.03 17.04 -5.95
C GLN A 398 0.29 15.60 -5.48
N ARG A 399 1.26 15.44 -4.58
CA ARG A 399 1.48 14.17 -3.90
C ARG A 399 0.63 14.08 -2.63
N PHE A 400 -0.03 12.94 -2.48
CA PHE A 400 -0.78 12.55 -1.29
C PHE A 400 -0.09 11.40 -0.54
N THR A 401 -0.56 11.14 0.66
CA THR A 401 0.01 10.18 1.58
C THR A 401 -0.94 9.00 1.73
N ALA A 402 -0.55 7.85 1.18
CA ALA A 402 -1.13 6.57 1.57
C ALA A 402 -0.50 6.15 2.90
N ALA A 403 -1.31 5.78 3.89
CA ALA A 403 -0.81 5.33 5.19
C ALA A 403 -1.56 4.09 5.67
N VAL A 404 -0.83 3.07 6.10
CA VAL A 404 -1.41 1.88 6.75
C VAL A 404 -1.34 2.07 8.25
N ARG A 405 -2.51 2.02 8.90
CA ARG A 405 -2.60 2.00 10.36
C ARG A 405 -3.02 0.64 10.88
N VAL A 406 -2.27 0.15 11.87
CA VAL A 406 -2.51 -1.12 12.55
C VAL A 406 -3.23 -0.87 13.87
N GLY A 407 -4.24 -1.68 14.19
CA GLY A 407 -4.99 -1.56 15.44
C GLY A 407 -6.38 -2.19 15.36
N ASN A 408 -7.33 -1.65 16.11
CA ASN A 408 -8.75 -1.99 16.00
C ASN A 408 -9.64 -0.84 16.54
N PRO A 409 -10.97 -0.85 16.32
CA PRO A 409 -11.84 0.28 16.70
C PRO A 409 -11.94 0.56 18.21
N ASN A 410 -11.62 -0.41 19.08
CA ASN A 410 -11.68 -0.23 20.54
C ASN A 410 -10.37 0.34 21.11
N ASP A 411 -9.24 -0.06 20.51
CA ASP A 411 -7.90 0.24 21.02
C ASP A 411 -7.23 1.40 20.27
N GLY A 412 -7.84 1.87 19.18
CA GLY A 412 -7.26 2.83 18.26
C GLY A 412 -6.34 2.18 17.22
N TYR A 413 -5.80 3.02 16.34
CA TYR A 413 -4.98 2.60 15.20
C TYR A 413 -3.72 3.48 15.07
N THR A 414 -2.55 2.85 14.92
CA THR A 414 -1.25 3.52 14.83
C THR A 414 -0.63 3.35 13.43
N THR A 415 -0.08 4.42 12.85
CA THR A 415 0.59 4.33 11.53
C THR A 415 1.88 3.52 11.65
N VAL A 416 2.01 2.45 10.86
CA VAL A 416 3.23 1.62 10.80
C VAL A 416 3.97 1.74 9.46
N TRP A 417 3.28 2.24 8.43
CA TRP A 417 3.82 2.43 7.08
C TRP A 417 3.13 3.62 6.41
N SER A 418 3.85 4.33 5.55
CA SER A 418 3.30 5.40 4.70
C SER A 418 4.14 5.64 3.46
N GLN A 419 3.49 5.92 2.32
CA GLN A 419 4.12 6.26 1.04
C GLN A 419 3.55 7.56 0.47
N ARG A 420 4.42 8.36 -0.19
CA ARG A 420 4.05 9.62 -0.87
C ARG A 420 3.84 9.36 -2.36
N VAL A 421 2.57 9.15 -2.72
CA VAL A 421 2.11 8.81 -4.07
C VAL A 421 1.62 10.05 -4.81
N VAL A 422 1.65 10.04 -6.15
CA VAL A 422 1.11 11.14 -6.98
C VAL A 422 -0.42 11.02 -7.05
N LYS A 423 -1.14 12.14 -7.13
CA LYS A 423 -2.60 12.14 -7.26
C LYS A 423 -3.03 11.29 -8.45
N ASN A 424 -3.96 10.36 -8.20
CA ASN A 424 -4.50 9.43 -9.20
C ASN A 424 -3.51 8.45 -9.85
N ALA A 425 -2.23 8.43 -9.46
CA ALA A 425 -1.29 7.40 -9.93
C ALA A 425 -1.52 6.06 -9.19
N PRO A 426 -1.34 4.90 -9.85
CA PRO A 426 -1.47 3.60 -9.22
C PRO A 426 -0.34 3.34 -8.20
N PHE A 427 -0.67 2.64 -7.11
CA PHE A 427 0.30 2.13 -6.15
C PHE A 427 -0.24 0.91 -5.39
N ASP A 428 0.66 0.19 -4.74
CA ASP A 428 0.35 -1.00 -3.95
C ASP A 428 0.56 -0.75 -2.45
N LEU A 429 -0.23 -1.44 -1.61
CA LEU A 429 -0.04 -1.51 -0.17
C LEU A 429 1.01 -2.57 0.19
N PRO A 430 1.77 -2.38 1.29
CA PRO A 430 2.73 -3.38 1.75
C PRO A 430 2.00 -4.66 2.15
N THR A 431 2.50 -5.82 1.70
CA THR A 431 1.88 -7.12 1.95
C THR A 431 1.64 -7.41 3.44
N GLU A 432 0.72 -8.32 3.73
CA GLU A 432 0.47 -8.75 5.12
C GLU A 432 1.74 -9.26 5.81
N GLU A 433 2.60 -9.98 5.08
CA GLU A 433 3.91 -10.43 5.57
C GLU A 433 4.81 -9.24 5.96
N LYS A 434 4.82 -8.17 5.14
CA LYS A 434 5.59 -6.96 5.42
C LYS A 434 5.07 -6.19 6.64
N ILE A 435 3.74 -6.15 6.84
CA ILE A 435 3.16 -5.59 8.06
C ILE A 435 3.50 -6.47 9.29
N ARG A 436 3.45 -7.80 9.17
CA ARG A 436 3.84 -8.72 10.25
C ARG A 436 5.31 -8.58 10.65
N GLU A 437 6.20 -8.29 9.70
CA GLU A 437 7.60 -7.93 9.96
C GLU A 437 7.71 -6.60 10.73
N LEU A 438 7.07 -5.52 10.24
CA LEU A 438 7.07 -4.20 10.90
C LEU A 438 6.53 -4.24 12.33
N LEU A 439 5.52 -5.08 12.59
CA LEU A 439 4.95 -5.31 13.92
C LEU A 439 5.81 -6.22 14.83
N SER A 440 6.88 -6.80 14.27
CA SER A 440 7.80 -7.76 14.91
C SER A 440 7.10 -8.99 15.49
N VAL A 441 6.04 -9.47 14.82
CA VAL A 441 5.13 -10.52 15.34
C VAL A 441 5.88 -11.76 15.83
N SER A 442 6.87 -12.23 15.06
CA SER A 442 7.68 -13.41 15.34
C SER A 442 8.50 -13.35 16.64
N GLN A 443 8.81 -12.15 17.15
CA GLN A 443 9.52 -12.00 18.44
C GLN A 443 8.64 -12.33 19.65
N TYR A 444 7.33 -12.45 19.47
CA TYR A 444 6.35 -12.68 20.53
C TYR A 444 5.72 -14.08 20.50
N GLU A 445 6.17 -14.99 19.63
CA GLU A 445 5.64 -16.35 19.55
C GLU A 445 6.16 -17.26 20.68
N ALA A 446 5.29 -17.64 21.61
CA ALA A 446 5.63 -18.46 22.78
C ALA A 446 5.24 -19.95 22.63
N GLY A 447 5.44 -20.51 21.43
CA GLY A 447 5.17 -21.92 21.15
C GLY A 447 3.71 -22.32 21.44
N MET A 448 3.49 -23.27 22.36
CA MET A 448 2.14 -23.72 22.74
C MET A 448 1.27 -22.63 23.41
N GLN A 449 1.86 -21.50 23.82
CA GLN A 449 1.11 -20.35 24.35
C GLN A 449 0.61 -19.39 23.26
N GLY A 450 1.08 -19.54 22.00
CA GLY A 450 0.81 -18.63 20.88
C GLY A 450 1.49 -17.27 21.02
N ASN A 451 1.06 -16.29 20.21
CA ASN A 451 1.61 -14.95 20.22
C ASN A 451 1.26 -14.19 21.52
N LEU A 452 2.26 -13.64 22.21
CA LEU A 452 2.07 -12.92 23.48
C LEU A 452 1.53 -11.49 23.29
N LYS A 453 1.77 -10.87 22.13
CA LYS A 453 1.41 -9.45 21.88
C LYS A 453 0.02 -9.31 21.25
N TYR A 454 -0.34 -10.20 20.34
CA TYR A 454 -1.62 -10.17 19.62
C TYR A 454 -2.43 -11.45 19.85
N ALA A 455 -3.71 -11.33 20.18
CA ALA A 455 -4.65 -12.44 20.23
C ALA A 455 -5.14 -12.86 18.84
N SER A 456 -5.22 -11.91 17.89
CA SER A 456 -5.48 -12.18 16.48
C SER A 456 -4.85 -11.11 15.58
N ILE A 457 -4.61 -11.49 14.32
CA ILE A 457 -4.21 -10.61 13.23
C ILE A 457 -5.12 -10.99 12.05
N SER A 458 -5.91 -10.03 11.56
CA SER A 458 -6.95 -10.23 10.53
C SER A 458 -6.59 -9.60 9.18
N GLY A 459 -5.43 -8.95 9.08
CA GLY A 459 -4.94 -8.39 7.81
C GLY A 459 -5.73 -7.15 7.38
N TYR A 460 -5.83 -6.95 6.07
CA TYR A 460 -6.54 -5.84 5.44
C TYR A 460 -8.04 -6.13 5.21
N GLN A 461 -8.58 -7.24 5.74
CA GLN A 461 -9.90 -7.77 5.37
C GLN A 461 -9.99 -7.95 3.83
N ASP A 462 -11.15 -7.71 3.22
CA ASP A 462 -11.39 -7.84 1.77
C ASP A 462 -10.88 -6.64 0.92
N GLN A 463 -9.92 -5.84 1.40
CA GLN A 463 -9.41 -4.69 0.64
C GLN A 463 -8.47 -5.12 -0.50
N VAL A 464 -8.69 -4.53 -1.69
CA VAL A 464 -7.75 -4.62 -2.81
C VAL A 464 -6.43 -3.98 -2.39
N LEU A 465 -5.31 -4.68 -2.64
CA LEU A 465 -3.98 -4.25 -2.20
C LEU A 465 -3.14 -3.60 -3.30
N THR A 466 -3.51 -3.78 -4.58
CA THR A 466 -2.71 -3.37 -5.74
C THR A 466 -3.46 -2.43 -6.68
N GLY A 467 -2.73 -1.62 -7.44
CA GLY A 467 -3.32 -0.71 -8.44
C GLY A 467 -4.26 0.35 -7.87
N LEU A 468 -4.07 0.72 -6.60
CA LEU A 468 -4.91 1.71 -5.90
C LEU A 468 -4.57 3.13 -6.35
N THR A 469 -5.58 4.00 -6.43
CA THR A 469 -5.40 5.43 -6.69
C THR A 469 -6.03 6.27 -5.59
N ILE A 470 -5.42 7.41 -5.25
CA ILE A 470 -5.95 8.34 -4.23
C ILE A 470 -5.95 9.79 -4.70
N LEU A 471 -6.98 10.53 -4.27
CA LEU A 471 -7.23 11.94 -4.58
C LEU A 471 -7.02 12.88 -3.38
N LYS A 472 -6.62 12.32 -2.24
CA LYS A 472 -6.34 12.99 -0.96
C LYS A 472 -5.50 12.05 -0.06
N ASP A 473 -4.93 12.57 1.02
CA ASP A 473 -4.33 11.74 2.07
C ASP A 473 -5.35 10.68 2.55
N THR A 474 -4.96 9.41 2.47
CA THR A 474 -5.87 8.26 2.62
C THR A 474 -5.27 7.23 3.57
N VAL A 475 -6.09 6.77 4.51
CA VAL A 475 -5.71 5.79 5.53
C VAL A 475 -6.35 4.45 5.24
N TYR A 476 -5.52 3.43 5.14
CA TYR A 476 -5.88 2.03 5.06
C TYR A 476 -5.70 1.38 6.44
N TYR A 477 -6.52 0.39 6.74
CA TYR A 477 -6.61 -0.21 8.08
C TYR A 477 -6.21 -1.68 8.02
N PHE A 478 -5.37 -2.08 8.96
CA PHE A 478 -4.90 -3.45 9.12
C PHE A 478 -5.22 -3.91 10.53
N ASP A 479 -6.14 -4.88 10.65
CA ASP A 479 -6.77 -5.19 11.93
C ASP A 479 -5.96 -6.19 12.76
N VAL A 480 -5.67 -5.80 14.01
CA VAL A 480 -5.05 -6.66 15.02
C VAL A 480 -5.75 -6.48 16.37
N THR A 481 -5.87 -7.58 17.11
CA THR A 481 -6.38 -7.57 18.49
C THR A 481 -5.20 -7.74 19.44
N PRO A 482 -4.78 -6.73 20.20
CA PRO A 482 -3.83 -6.87 21.30
C PRO A 482 -4.27 -7.95 22.30
N ARG A 483 -3.33 -8.73 22.83
CA ARG A 483 -3.63 -9.78 23.79
C ARG A 483 -3.85 -9.19 25.18
N THR A 484 -5.04 -9.41 25.73
CA THR A 484 -5.39 -9.04 27.11
C THR A 484 -4.98 -10.14 28.09
N TYR A 485 -4.41 -9.72 29.22
CA TYR A 485 -3.98 -10.56 30.33
C TYR A 485 -4.79 -10.25 31.59
N THR A 486 -5.03 -11.26 32.43
CA THR A 486 -5.75 -11.12 33.69
C THR A 486 -4.83 -11.43 34.87
N LEU A 487 -4.67 -10.46 35.79
CA LEU A 487 -4.01 -10.62 37.07
C LEU A 487 -5.08 -10.85 38.15
N THR A 488 -5.05 -12.00 38.82
CA THR A 488 -5.94 -12.27 39.97
C THR A 488 -5.13 -12.09 41.26
N VAL A 489 -5.52 -11.12 42.09
CA VAL A 489 -4.91 -10.87 43.40
C VAL A 489 -5.80 -11.45 44.49
N LEU A 490 -5.21 -12.26 45.36
CA LEU A 490 -5.85 -12.94 46.49
C LEU A 490 -5.69 -12.14 47.80
N ASP A 491 -6.49 -12.49 48.80
CA ASP A 491 -6.45 -11.92 50.16
C ASP A 491 -6.57 -10.38 50.24
N VAL A 492 -7.26 -9.77 49.26
CA VAL A 492 -7.56 -8.33 49.27
C VAL A 492 -8.56 -8.03 50.38
N GLU A 493 -8.21 -7.12 51.27
CA GLU A 493 -8.94 -6.83 52.51
C GLU A 493 -9.87 -5.63 52.30
N ASN A 494 -11.16 -5.82 52.59
CA ASN A 494 -12.14 -4.74 52.55
C ASN A 494 -12.17 -3.97 53.88
N SER A 495 -12.93 -2.88 53.93
CA SER A 495 -13.02 -1.99 55.10
C SER A 495 -13.50 -2.68 56.40
N ASP A 496 -14.18 -3.82 56.28
CA ASP A 496 -14.70 -4.67 57.36
C ASP A 496 -13.75 -5.84 57.74
N GLY A 497 -12.54 -5.88 57.19
CA GLY A 497 -11.58 -6.97 57.38
C GLY A 497 -11.89 -8.27 56.65
N ILE A 498 -12.97 -8.35 55.89
CA ILE A 498 -13.28 -9.53 55.08
C ILE A 498 -12.37 -9.56 53.84
N LYS A 499 -11.79 -10.73 53.58
CA LYS A 499 -10.86 -10.95 52.47
C LYS A 499 -11.54 -11.57 51.25
N ALA A 500 -11.20 -11.05 50.07
CA ALA A 500 -11.71 -11.47 48.78
C ALA A 500 -10.57 -11.55 47.73
N SER A 501 -10.87 -12.13 46.57
CA SER A 501 -10.03 -11.99 45.38
C SER A 501 -10.55 -10.87 44.48
N ARG A 502 -9.64 -10.10 43.86
CA ARG A 502 -9.94 -9.11 42.82
C ARG A 502 -9.23 -9.48 41.52
N GLN A 503 -9.80 -9.09 40.38
CA GLN A 503 -9.23 -9.35 39.06
C GLN A 503 -9.01 -8.05 38.30
N TYR A 504 -7.83 -7.93 37.70
CA TYR A 504 -7.37 -6.78 36.94
C TYR A 504 -7.01 -7.23 35.54
N THR A 505 -7.23 -6.37 34.54
CA THR A 505 -6.88 -6.64 33.15
C THR A 505 -5.99 -5.55 32.56
N ALA A 506 -5.06 -5.96 31.70
CA ALA A 506 -4.15 -5.09 30.94
C ALA A 506 -3.77 -5.79 29.62
N LYS A 507 -3.49 -5.05 28.55
CA LYS A 507 -2.97 -5.64 27.31
C LYS A 507 -1.45 -5.76 27.37
N PHE A 508 -0.87 -6.52 26.44
CA PHE A 508 0.57 -6.54 26.26
C PHE A 508 1.10 -5.11 25.99
N GLY A 509 2.02 -4.63 26.84
CA GLY A 509 2.53 -3.25 26.80
C GLY A 509 1.77 -2.24 27.65
N ASP A 510 0.62 -2.57 28.23
CA ASP A 510 -0.08 -1.75 29.23
C ASP A 510 0.39 -2.09 30.66
N VAL A 511 0.14 -1.17 31.61
CA VAL A 511 0.32 -1.40 33.05
C VAL A 511 -1.03 -1.79 33.67
N PHE A 512 -1.05 -2.70 34.64
CA PHE A 512 -2.28 -2.99 35.39
C PHE A 512 -2.66 -1.80 36.28
N ASN A 513 -3.90 -1.31 36.15
CA ASN A 513 -4.42 -0.36 37.14
C ASN A 513 -4.75 -1.10 38.43
N LEU A 514 -4.04 -0.76 39.51
CA LEU A 514 -4.16 -1.33 40.85
C LEU A 514 -4.47 -0.26 41.91
N SER A 515 -5.02 0.90 41.51
CA SER A 515 -5.28 2.04 42.41
C SER A 515 -6.17 1.67 43.60
N ASP A 516 -7.16 0.81 43.38
CA ASP A 516 -8.11 0.30 44.37
C ASP A 516 -7.48 -0.62 45.44
N LEU A 517 -6.25 -1.11 45.21
CA LEU A 517 -5.48 -1.82 46.23
C LEU A 517 -4.82 -0.84 47.20
N TYR A 518 -4.32 0.30 46.73
CA TYR A 518 -3.74 1.32 47.61
C TYR A 518 -4.79 1.99 48.51
N GLU A 519 -6.06 1.95 48.12
CA GLU A 519 -7.23 2.35 48.91
C GLU A 519 -7.83 1.20 49.76
N SER A 520 -7.23 0.00 49.73
CA SER A 520 -7.74 -1.18 50.45
C SER A 520 -7.05 -1.44 51.80
N GLY A 521 -7.79 -2.10 52.70
CA GLY A 521 -7.45 -2.27 54.10
C GLY A 521 -8.68 -2.12 54.99
N SER A 522 -8.54 -2.48 56.26
CA SER A 522 -9.57 -2.34 57.29
C SER A 522 -9.50 -0.96 57.95
N ASP A 523 -10.65 -0.35 58.22
CA ASP A 523 -10.76 0.83 59.09
C ASP A 523 -11.98 0.68 60.02
N ASP A 524 -12.07 -0.48 60.65
CA ASP A 524 -13.24 -0.94 61.38
C ASP A 524 -13.10 -0.69 62.89
N ASP A 525 -13.84 0.31 63.34
CA ASP A 525 -13.87 0.76 64.72
C ASP A 525 -14.72 -0.13 65.65
N VAL A 526 -15.48 -1.09 65.11
CA VAL A 526 -16.25 -2.11 65.85
C VAL A 526 -15.38 -3.34 66.11
N THR A 527 -14.64 -3.83 65.12
CA THR A 527 -13.70 -4.96 65.29
C THR A 527 -12.31 -4.55 65.78
N LYS A 528 -12.02 -3.23 65.81
CA LYS A 528 -10.68 -2.66 66.09
C LYS A 528 -9.62 -3.22 65.14
N THR A 529 -9.96 -3.26 63.86
CA THR A 529 -9.09 -3.74 62.79
C THR A 529 -8.71 -2.56 61.91
N TYR A 530 -7.44 -2.15 61.98
CA TYR A 530 -6.91 -1.00 61.24
C TYR A 530 -5.71 -1.48 60.43
N THR A 531 -5.85 -1.54 59.12
CA THR A 531 -4.80 -2.03 58.21
C THR A 531 -4.77 -1.19 56.95
N SER A 532 -3.62 -1.18 56.26
CA SER A 532 -3.52 -0.65 54.90
C SER A 532 -2.73 -1.59 54.02
N PHE A 533 -3.04 -1.61 52.73
CA PHE A 533 -2.25 -2.36 51.75
C PHE A 533 -0.76 -1.97 51.81
N LEU A 534 0.11 -2.97 51.79
CA LEU A 534 1.57 -2.83 51.86
C LEU A 534 2.24 -3.19 50.53
N LYS A 535 1.87 -4.35 49.96
CA LYS A 535 2.34 -4.85 48.65
C LYS A 535 1.58 -6.11 48.22
N ILE A 536 1.70 -6.45 46.94
CA ILE A 536 1.47 -7.83 46.46
C ILE A 536 2.75 -8.66 46.69
N VAL A 537 2.59 -9.92 47.09
CA VAL A 537 3.62 -10.97 47.00
C VAL A 537 3.27 -11.89 45.83
N ALA A 538 4.18 -12.02 44.87
CA ALA A 538 4.05 -12.95 43.74
C ALA A 538 4.82 -14.25 44.00
N LYS A 539 4.26 -15.38 43.56
CA LYS A 539 4.89 -16.70 43.67
C LYS A 539 4.69 -17.56 42.44
N ASP A 540 5.70 -18.34 42.08
CA ASP A 540 5.62 -19.27 40.94
C ASP A 540 4.76 -20.51 41.26
N GLY A 541 4.55 -21.36 40.25
CA GLY A 541 3.84 -22.65 40.41
C GLY A 541 4.56 -23.67 41.31
N ALA A 542 5.76 -23.34 41.82
CA ALA A 542 6.50 -24.10 42.82
C ALA A 542 6.49 -23.41 44.21
N ASN A 543 5.63 -22.39 44.42
CA ASN A 543 5.48 -21.61 45.67
C ASN A 543 6.75 -20.84 46.09
N LYS A 544 7.63 -20.50 45.13
CA LYS A 544 8.82 -19.68 45.35
C LYS A 544 8.52 -18.21 45.06
N ASP A 545 9.00 -17.33 45.92
CA ASP A 545 8.79 -15.87 45.81
C ASP A 545 9.43 -15.29 44.54
N ILE A 546 8.69 -14.40 43.87
CA ILE A 546 9.11 -13.68 42.67
C ILE A 546 9.18 -12.18 42.98
N ILE A 547 10.29 -11.54 42.59
CA ILE A 547 10.41 -10.09 42.62
C ILE A 547 9.72 -9.53 41.36
N ARG A 548 8.64 -8.77 41.56
CA ARG A 548 7.88 -8.08 40.51
C ARG A 548 7.65 -6.62 40.89
N ASP A 549 7.82 -5.74 39.90
CA ASP A 549 7.33 -4.37 39.93
C ASP A 549 6.06 -4.31 39.06
N PHE A 550 4.91 -4.10 39.70
CA PHE A 550 3.61 -4.09 39.05
C PHE A 550 3.32 -2.77 38.31
N ASN A 551 4.19 -1.76 38.46
CA ASN A 551 4.14 -0.52 37.68
C ASN A 551 4.78 -0.67 36.28
N GLN A 552 5.43 -1.80 36.00
CA GLN A 552 5.98 -2.10 34.68
C GLN A 552 4.89 -2.62 33.73
N PRO A 553 4.99 -2.28 32.43
CA PRO A 553 4.15 -2.89 31.40
C PRO A 553 4.15 -4.42 31.38
N VAL A 554 3.06 -5.03 30.90
CA VAL A 554 2.99 -6.46 30.59
C VAL A 554 3.97 -6.80 29.45
N SER A 555 5.19 -7.16 29.85
CA SER A 555 6.27 -7.64 28.98
C SER A 555 6.15 -9.14 28.71
N ALA A 556 6.89 -9.66 27.74
CA ALA A 556 6.91 -11.09 27.41
C ALA A 556 7.22 -11.99 28.63
N GLY A 557 8.14 -11.58 29.50
CA GLY A 557 8.48 -12.33 30.72
C GLY A 557 7.39 -12.32 31.80
N PHE A 558 6.51 -11.31 31.81
CA PHE A 558 5.36 -11.24 32.73
C PHE A 558 4.14 -11.95 32.14
N ALA A 559 3.91 -11.79 30.83
CA ALA A 559 2.90 -12.51 30.07
C ALA A 559 3.03 -14.04 30.21
N VAL A 560 4.25 -14.59 30.12
CA VAL A 560 4.49 -16.04 30.30
C VAL A 560 4.19 -16.50 31.73
N GLU A 561 4.46 -15.68 32.74
CA GLU A 561 4.21 -15.99 34.16
C GLU A 561 2.72 -15.94 34.52
N LEU A 562 1.98 -14.95 33.99
CA LEU A 562 0.52 -14.89 34.11
C LEU A 562 -0.14 -16.13 33.47
N LEU A 563 0.46 -16.68 32.42
CA LEU A 563 0.06 -17.94 31.79
C LEU A 563 0.63 -19.21 32.46
N SER A 564 1.56 -19.10 33.43
CA SER A 564 2.19 -20.26 34.09
C SER A 564 1.52 -20.67 35.40
N GLY A 565 0.39 -20.06 35.76
CA GLY A 565 -0.31 -20.35 37.01
C GLY A 565 0.38 -19.77 38.26
N ALA A 566 1.12 -18.68 38.10
CA ALA A 566 1.66 -17.92 39.24
C ALA A 566 0.52 -17.37 40.13
N THR A 567 0.80 -17.22 41.41
CA THR A 567 -0.14 -16.72 42.42
C THR A 567 0.30 -15.37 42.95
N TYR A 568 -0.67 -14.51 43.27
CA TYR A 568 -0.45 -13.12 43.68
C TYR A 568 -1.34 -12.84 44.89
N THR A 569 -0.74 -12.43 46.00
CA THR A 569 -1.46 -12.27 47.29
C THR A 569 -1.19 -10.87 47.84
N ALA A 570 -2.26 -10.14 48.18
CA ALA A 570 -2.15 -8.85 48.85
C ALA A 570 -1.70 -9.02 50.31
N THR A 571 -0.84 -8.12 50.77
CA THR A 571 -0.34 -8.09 52.15
C THR A 571 -0.54 -6.71 52.74
N TYR A 572 -0.80 -6.67 54.05
CA TYR A 572 -1.26 -5.49 54.76
C TYR A 572 -0.37 -5.17 55.96
N ALA A 573 -0.24 -3.89 56.27
CA ALA A 573 0.47 -3.39 57.44
C ALA A 573 -0.54 -3.04 58.55
N ASP A 574 -0.28 -3.55 59.76
CA ASP A 574 -1.10 -3.29 60.96
C ASP A 574 -0.90 -1.84 61.44
N HIS A 575 -1.95 -1.04 61.32
CA HIS A 575 -2.00 0.35 61.73
C HIS A 575 -2.66 0.55 63.10
N SER A 576 -2.78 -0.51 63.90
CA SER A 576 -3.28 -0.45 65.28
C SER A 576 -2.18 -0.27 66.34
N ALA A 577 -2.55 0.16 67.54
CA ALA A 577 -1.72 0.23 68.73
C ALA A 577 -2.54 -0.14 69.98
N THR A 578 -1.89 -0.78 70.97
CA THR A 578 -2.53 -1.07 72.26
C THR A 578 -2.25 0.06 73.25
N VAL A 579 -3.31 0.64 73.80
CA VAL A 579 -3.27 1.65 74.86
C VAL A 579 -3.71 0.99 76.16
N ILE A 580 -2.98 1.26 77.26
CA ILE A 580 -3.31 0.71 78.59
C ILE A 580 -3.52 1.87 79.56
N PHE A 581 -4.68 1.95 80.20
CA PHE A 581 -4.97 2.89 81.28
C PHE A 581 -4.80 2.21 82.63
N THR A 582 -3.97 2.77 83.50
CA THR A 582 -3.83 2.41 84.92
C THR A 582 -4.43 3.52 85.78
N PHE A 583 -5.01 3.17 86.94
CA PHE A 583 -5.70 4.13 87.80
C PHE A 583 -4.97 4.30 89.14
N GLU A 584 -4.75 5.56 89.54
CA GLU A 584 -4.18 5.91 90.85
C GLU A 584 -5.22 6.67 91.68
N GLY A 585 -5.22 6.48 93.01
CA GLY A 585 -6.16 7.12 93.93
C GLY A 585 -7.57 6.52 93.95
N VAL A 586 -7.87 5.59 93.04
CA VAL A 586 -9.13 4.84 92.97
C VAL A 586 -8.88 3.37 92.63
N ASP A 587 -9.68 2.49 93.21
CA ASP A 587 -9.66 1.04 92.97
C ASP A 587 -10.40 0.71 91.65
N ILE A 588 -9.67 0.64 90.53
CA ILE A 588 -10.18 0.25 89.21
C ILE A 588 -9.09 -0.58 88.50
N ASP A 589 -9.45 -1.74 87.95
CA ASP A 589 -8.53 -2.60 87.19
C ASP A 589 -7.99 -1.89 85.93
N PRO A 590 -6.74 -2.18 85.49
CA PRO A 590 -6.20 -1.62 84.26
C PRO A 590 -7.05 -1.95 83.02
N MET A 591 -7.27 -0.94 82.17
CA MET A 591 -8.11 -1.04 80.98
C MET A 591 -7.26 -1.01 79.71
N GLU A 592 -7.27 -2.11 78.95
CA GLU A 592 -6.64 -2.18 77.62
C GLU A 592 -7.60 -1.77 76.51
N VAL A 593 -7.15 -0.94 75.58
CA VAL A 593 -7.91 -0.46 74.41
C VAL A 593 -7.04 -0.57 73.17
N LYS A 594 -7.52 -1.25 72.12
CA LYS A 594 -6.88 -1.25 70.81
C LYS A 594 -7.40 -0.06 69.99
N MET A 595 -6.50 0.78 69.51
CA MET A 595 -6.79 2.03 68.79
C MET A 595 -6.03 2.09 67.46
N LYS A 596 -6.40 3.03 66.58
CA LYS A 596 -5.70 3.31 65.33
C LYS A 596 -4.50 4.22 65.61
N LYS A 597 -3.39 4.02 64.88
CA LYS A 597 -2.20 4.86 64.99
C LYS A 597 -2.50 6.27 64.45
N GLY A 598 -2.22 7.29 65.26
CA GLY A 598 -2.56 8.69 65.01
C GLY A 598 -3.69 9.23 65.88
N ASP A 599 -4.55 8.36 66.41
CA ASP A 599 -5.66 8.78 67.28
C ASP A 599 -5.16 9.31 68.64
N VAL A 600 -5.90 10.27 69.20
CA VAL A 600 -5.70 10.73 70.57
C VAL A 600 -6.71 10.01 71.48
N PRO A 601 -6.29 9.30 72.53
CA PRO A 601 -7.23 8.64 73.43
C PRO A 601 -8.04 9.66 74.24
N THR A 602 -9.30 9.35 74.54
CA THR A 602 -10.23 10.26 75.22
C THR A 602 -10.61 9.77 76.62
N THR A 603 -10.94 10.69 77.53
CA THR A 603 -11.38 10.32 78.89
C THR A 603 -12.71 9.55 78.91
N GLY A 604 -13.53 9.68 77.87
CA GLY A 604 -14.84 9.03 77.77
C GLY A 604 -14.81 7.51 77.90
N ALA A 605 -13.69 6.86 77.53
CA ALA A 605 -13.51 5.41 77.64
C ALA A 605 -13.61 4.89 79.09
N PHE A 606 -13.16 5.67 80.08
CA PHE A 606 -13.09 5.26 81.49
C PHE A 606 -13.82 6.21 82.46
N LEU A 607 -14.29 7.38 82.01
CA LEU A 607 -14.94 8.38 82.84
C LEU A 607 -16.13 7.82 83.66
N ASN A 608 -16.94 6.94 83.07
CA ASN A 608 -18.05 6.29 83.77
C ASN A 608 -17.58 5.39 84.93
N LEU A 609 -16.43 4.73 84.79
CA LEU A 609 -15.85 3.86 85.83
C LEU A 609 -15.33 4.68 87.02
N VAL A 610 -14.66 5.80 86.73
CA VAL A 610 -14.19 6.76 87.74
C VAL A 610 -15.36 7.41 88.47
N THR A 611 -16.37 7.86 87.72
CA THR A 611 -17.60 8.50 88.23
C THR A 611 -18.38 7.54 89.15
N ALA A 612 -18.51 6.27 88.78
CA ALA A 612 -19.17 5.24 89.60
C ALA A 612 -18.49 4.96 90.95
N LYS A 613 -17.22 5.37 91.14
CA LYS A 613 -16.47 5.27 92.40
C LYS A 613 -16.55 6.57 93.24
N ASN A 614 -17.43 7.52 92.88
CA ASN A 614 -17.53 8.87 93.45
C ASN A 614 -16.20 9.65 93.38
N ALA A 615 -15.47 9.49 92.26
CA ALA A 615 -14.19 10.11 92.02
C ALA A 615 -14.22 11.03 90.79
N MET A 616 -13.21 11.91 90.69
CA MET A 616 -12.96 12.80 89.55
C MET A 616 -11.53 12.64 89.04
N ILE A 617 -11.27 12.91 87.76
CA ILE A 617 -9.94 12.84 87.15
C ILE A 617 -9.18 14.15 87.46
N LYS A 618 -7.98 14.04 88.03
CA LYS A 618 -7.12 15.18 88.43
C LYS A 618 -5.84 15.31 87.60
N GLY A 619 -5.39 14.24 86.97
CA GLY A 619 -4.21 14.21 86.11
C GLY A 619 -4.17 12.98 85.22
N ILE A 620 -3.46 13.06 84.11
CA ILE A 620 -3.14 11.93 83.24
C ILE A 620 -1.68 12.08 82.82
N ASP A 621 -0.86 11.06 83.06
CA ASP A 621 0.56 11.05 82.69
C ASP A 621 0.91 9.79 81.87
N PRO A 622 1.60 9.93 80.71
CA PRO A 622 1.92 11.19 80.02
C PRO A 622 0.66 11.94 79.55
N ILE A 623 0.82 13.18 79.11
CA ILE A 623 -0.28 13.94 78.48
C ILE A 623 -0.78 13.19 77.25
N LEU A 624 -2.10 13.04 77.12
CA LEU A 624 -2.76 12.34 76.02
C LEU A 624 -2.33 12.92 74.66
N ALA A 625 -1.82 12.05 73.78
CA ALA A 625 -1.22 12.42 72.50
C ALA A 625 -1.50 11.35 71.42
N PRO A 626 -1.30 11.67 70.12
CA PRO A 626 -1.43 10.72 69.01
C PRO A 626 -0.63 9.44 69.23
N VAL A 627 -1.31 8.29 69.28
CA VAL A 627 -0.65 7.00 69.58
C VAL A 627 0.10 6.49 68.35
N THR A 628 1.39 6.21 68.49
CA THR A 628 2.25 5.69 67.41
C THR A 628 2.63 4.21 67.60
N GLY A 629 2.46 3.69 68.82
CA GLY A 629 2.76 2.34 69.24
C GLY A 629 2.18 2.04 70.63
N ALA A 630 2.53 0.89 71.20
CA ALA A 630 2.02 0.48 72.51
C ALA A 630 2.37 1.50 73.61
N THR A 631 1.37 1.99 74.33
CA THR A 631 1.48 3.15 75.25
C THR A 631 0.69 2.90 76.53
N THR A 632 1.24 3.26 77.69
CA THR A 632 0.55 3.20 78.99
C THR A 632 0.35 4.60 79.55
N TYR A 633 -0.84 4.87 80.09
CA TYR A 633 -1.23 6.13 80.73
C TYR A 633 -1.69 5.88 82.17
N THR A 634 -1.17 6.66 83.12
CA THR A 634 -1.66 6.67 84.51
C THR A 634 -2.68 7.78 84.71
N VAL A 635 -3.90 7.40 85.06
CA VAL A 635 -5.05 8.29 85.33
C VAL A 635 -5.14 8.52 86.84
N VAL A 636 -4.73 9.71 87.29
CA VAL A 636 -4.75 10.11 88.69
C VAL A 636 -6.14 10.61 89.07
N CYS A 637 -6.80 9.91 90.00
CA CYS A 637 -8.16 10.17 90.44
C CYS A 637 -8.22 10.65 91.90
N GLU A 638 -9.21 11.48 92.22
CA GLU A 638 -9.52 11.91 93.59
C GLU A 638 -10.94 11.49 93.97
N VAL A 639 -11.07 10.66 95.01
CA VAL A 639 -12.37 10.26 95.58
C VAL A 639 -12.91 11.39 96.46
N LEU A 640 -14.12 11.88 96.15
CA LEU A 640 -14.72 12.99 96.89
C LEU A 640 -15.40 12.51 98.19
N GLN A 641 -15.30 13.34 99.24
CA GLN A 641 -15.98 13.12 100.53
C GLN A 641 -17.46 13.54 100.52
N VAL A 642 -17.89 14.22 99.46
CA VAL A 642 -19.28 14.60 99.17
C VAL A 642 -19.73 13.90 97.88
N PRO A 643 -21.04 13.72 97.64
CA PRO A 643 -21.53 13.24 96.36
C PRO A 643 -21.02 14.12 95.20
N ILE A 644 -20.58 13.49 94.11
CA ILE A 644 -20.24 14.18 92.87
C ILE A 644 -21.39 15.05 92.37
N VAL A 645 -21.07 16.24 91.86
CA VAL A 645 -21.99 17.07 91.07
C VAL A 645 -21.66 16.83 89.61
N GLU A 646 -22.47 16.02 88.94
CA GLU A 646 -22.36 15.85 87.48
C GLU A 646 -22.83 17.11 86.76
N ARG A 647 -22.16 17.43 85.65
CA ARG A 647 -22.53 18.45 84.67
C ARG A 647 -22.64 17.80 83.29
N THR A 648 -23.29 18.49 82.36
CA THR A 648 -23.54 18.00 80.99
C THR A 648 -22.98 18.97 79.96
N ILE A 649 -22.21 18.47 79.00
CA ILE A 649 -21.88 19.17 77.76
C ILE A 649 -22.72 18.60 76.63
N THR A 650 -23.51 19.46 75.98
CA THR A 650 -24.36 19.13 74.82
C THR A 650 -23.71 19.66 73.54
N TYR A 651 -23.64 18.83 72.50
CA TYR A 651 -22.99 19.19 71.23
C TYR A 651 -24.01 19.56 70.16
N GLN A 652 -23.92 20.79 69.64
CA GLN A 652 -24.65 21.28 68.47
C GLN A 652 -23.73 21.24 67.26
N THR A 653 -23.84 20.18 66.47
CA THR A 653 -22.87 19.84 65.41
C THR A 653 -23.01 20.68 64.14
N ASN A 654 -24.00 21.60 64.09
CA ASN A 654 -24.21 22.57 63.02
C ASN A 654 -24.12 21.96 61.60
N GLY A 655 -24.75 20.80 61.41
CA GLY A 655 -24.81 20.06 60.15
C GLY A 655 -23.79 18.94 59.97
N GLY A 656 -22.94 18.67 60.96
CA GLY A 656 -22.14 17.44 61.02
C GLY A 656 -22.83 16.28 61.75
N SER A 657 -22.20 15.10 61.72
CA SER A 657 -22.65 13.88 62.43
C SER A 657 -22.98 14.12 63.90
N GLU A 658 -23.99 13.41 64.43
CA GLU A 658 -24.43 13.53 65.83
C GLU A 658 -23.35 13.03 66.81
N ILE A 659 -23.19 13.72 67.93
CA ILE A 659 -22.25 13.37 69.01
C ILE A 659 -23.02 13.30 70.33
N LEU A 660 -22.81 12.22 71.09
CA LEU A 660 -23.45 12.01 72.38
C LEU A 660 -22.98 13.05 73.41
N GLN A 661 -23.91 13.55 74.22
CA GLN A 661 -23.62 14.45 75.34
C GLN A 661 -22.58 13.86 76.30
N LEU A 662 -21.60 14.67 76.72
CA LEU A 662 -20.60 14.28 77.72
C LEU A 662 -21.12 14.62 79.12
N LYS A 663 -21.07 13.65 80.03
CA LYS A 663 -21.33 13.86 81.46
C LYS A 663 -20.09 13.58 82.28
N ALA A 664 -19.77 14.46 83.22
CA ALA A 664 -18.59 14.37 84.07
C ALA A 664 -18.83 15.10 85.41
N PRO A 665 -18.12 14.72 86.49
CA PRO A 665 -18.04 15.53 87.70
C PRO A 665 -17.46 16.93 87.41
N GLU A 666 -18.03 17.96 88.04
CA GLU A 666 -17.55 19.34 87.98
C GLU A 666 -16.04 19.43 88.30
N GLY A 667 -15.27 20.13 87.45
CA GLY A 667 -13.83 20.29 87.59
C GLY A 667 -12.98 19.03 87.27
N SER A 668 -13.59 17.90 86.87
CA SER A 668 -12.83 16.72 86.38
C SER A 668 -12.15 17.06 85.06
N ILE A 669 -10.94 16.52 84.80
CA ILE A 669 -10.34 16.60 83.46
C ILE A 669 -11.27 15.98 82.42
N ILE A 670 -11.40 16.64 81.28
CA ILE A 670 -12.15 16.19 80.10
C ILE A 670 -11.32 16.39 78.83
N THR A 671 -11.46 15.47 77.87
CA THR A 671 -10.95 15.65 76.50
C THR A 671 -12.04 16.14 75.55
N GLN A 672 -11.62 16.68 74.41
CA GLN A 672 -12.49 16.86 73.25
C GLN A 672 -13.12 15.50 72.84
N PRO A 673 -14.36 15.46 72.33
CA PRO A 673 -14.85 14.28 71.61
C PRO A 673 -14.09 14.10 70.29
N GLU A 674 -14.37 12.99 69.60
CA GLU A 674 -14.06 12.87 68.18
C GLU A 674 -14.65 14.06 67.40
N ALA A 675 -13.97 14.49 66.33
CA ALA A 675 -14.49 15.58 65.50
C ALA A 675 -15.74 15.10 64.73
N PRO A 676 -16.83 15.88 64.69
CA PRO A 676 -17.95 15.56 63.82
C PRO A 676 -17.50 15.58 62.35
N VAL A 677 -18.23 14.89 61.48
CA VAL A 677 -17.98 14.85 60.03
C VAL A 677 -19.11 15.56 59.29
N ARG A 678 -18.76 16.46 58.36
CA ARG A 678 -19.70 17.18 57.49
C ARG A 678 -19.17 17.24 56.06
N ALA A 679 -19.92 16.69 55.11
CA ALA A 679 -19.49 16.61 53.71
C ALA A 679 -19.19 18.01 53.12
N GLY A 680 -17.97 18.19 52.60
CA GLY A 680 -17.50 19.44 52.00
C GLY A 680 -16.95 20.51 52.95
N TYR A 681 -16.86 20.21 54.26
CA TYR A 681 -16.36 21.14 55.27
C TYR A 681 -15.29 20.51 56.17
N GLU A 682 -14.30 21.32 56.54
CA GLU A 682 -13.30 21.04 57.57
C GLU A 682 -13.83 21.50 58.93
N PHE A 683 -13.58 20.73 60.00
CA PHE A 683 -14.00 21.07 61.36
C PHE A 683 -13.04 22.09 62.00
N ASP A 684 -13.55 23.29 62.30
CA ASP A 684 -12.77 24.46 62.78
C ASP A 684 -12.92 24.68 64.30
N GLY A 685 -13.30 23.63 65.03
CA GLY A 685 -13.36 23.61 66.49
C GLY A 685 -14.74 23.81 67.13
N TRP A 686 -14.78 23.69 68.46
CA TRP A 686 -15.96 23.90 69.29
C TRP A 686 -15.99 25.31 69.89
N TYR A 687 -17.16 25.92 69.93
CA TYR A 687 -17.40 27.27 70.43
C TYR A 687 -18.50 27.25 71.50
N SER A 688 -18.43 28.17 72.46
CA SER A 688 -19.34 28.24 73.62
C SER A 688 -20.57 29.14 73.38
N ASP A 689 -20.65 29.74 72.19
CA ASP A 689 -21.72 30.61 71.72
C ASP A 689 -22.22 30.15 70.34
N ASP A 690 -23.49 30.43 70.04
CA ASP A 690 -24.14 30.12 68.75
C ASP A 690 -23.61 30.98 67.60
N MET A 691 -23.07 32.17 67.90
CA MET A 691 -22.41 33.07 66.94
C MET A 691 -20.97 32.63 66.58
N LEU A 692 -20.43 31.56 67.19
CA LEU A 692 -19.11 30.99 66.89
C LEU A 692 -17.94 31.98 67.11
N THR A 693 -17.99 32.78 68.17
CA THR A 693 -16.99 33.81 68.51
C THR A 693 -16.09 33.45 69.70
N LEU A 694 -16.55 32.59 70.61
CA LEU A 694 -15.88 32.19 71.85
C LEU A 694 -15.45 30.72 71.81
N ALA A 695 -14.30 30.45 71.19
CA ALA A 695 -13.72 29.10 71.08
C ALA A 695 -13.54 28.45 72.47
N PHE A 696 -13.96 27.18 72.59
CA PHE A 696 -13.92 26.41 73.82
C PHE A 696 -12.69 25.50 73.87
N THR A 697 -11.99 25.44 75.01
CA THR A 697 -10.80 24.60 75.20
C THR A 697 -11.05 23.55 76.28
N PHE A 698 -11.05 22.28 75.86
CA PHE A 698 -11.23 21.13 76.75
C PHE A 698 -10.04 21.03 77.72
N THR A 699 -10.33 21.19 79.00
CA THR A 699 -9.33 21.20 80.09
C THR A 699 -9.93 20.51 81.32
N VAL A 700 -10.96 21.13 81.90
CA VAL A 700 -11.79 20.57 82.98
C VAL A 700 -13.27 20.82 82.71
N MET A 701 -14.13 20.02 83.34
CA MET A 701 -15.58 20.16 83.22
C MET A 701 -16.05 21.49 83.82
N PRO A 702 -16.82 22.31 83.09
CA PRO A 702 -17.39 23.56 83.61
C PRO A 702 -18.27 23.36 84.85
N ASN A 703 -18.52 24.44 85.60
CA ASN A 703 -19.39 24.45 86.79
C ASN A 703 -20.88 24.69 86.48
N ALA A 704 -21.29 24.45 85.23
CA ALA A 704 -22.65 24.56 84.72
C ALA A 704 -22.82 23.66 83.49
N ASP A 705 -24.06 23.26 83.22
CA ASP A 705 -24.36 22.58 81.96
C ASP A 705 -24.13 23.54 80.79
N THR A 706 -23.45 23.06 79.74
CA THR A 706 -22.89 23.90 78.67
C THR A 706 -23.29 23.34 77.31
N THR A 707 -23.69 24.20 76.37
CA THR A 707 -23.89 23.81 74.97
C THR A 707 -22.69 24.29 74.16
N LEU A 708 -22.11 23.40 73.35
CA LEU A 708 -21.00 23.71 72.46
C LEU A 708 -21.43 23.59 70.99
N TYR A 709 -21.01 24.54 70.18
CA TYR A 709 -21.40 24.70 68.78
C TYR A 709 -20.21 24.42 67.87
N ALA A 710 -20.40 23.58 66.85
CA ALA A 710 -19.36 23.24 65.89
C ALA A 710 -19.19 24.35 64.85
N LYS A 711 -17.95 24.76 64.61
CA LYS A 711 -17.59 25.65 63.50
C LYS A 711 -17.03 24.84 62.33
N TRP A 712 -17.28 25.34 61.13
CA TRP A 712 -17.00 24.66 59.87
C TRP A 712 -16.36 25.64 58.89
N LYS A 713 -15.28 25.23 58.23
CA LYS A 713 -14.67 25.93 57.10
C LYS A 713 -14.99 25.16 55.82
N GLY A 714 -15.42 25.82 54.75
CA GLY A 714 -15.59 25.16 53.45
C GLY A 714 -14.24 24.71 52.88
N VAL A 715 -14.20 23.54 52.24
CA VAL A 715 -12.98 23.04 51.56
C VAL A 715 -12.62 23.97 50.39
N GLU A 716 -11.36 24.39 50.32
CA GLU A 716 -10.82 25.17 49.20
C GLU A 716 -10.50 24.26 48.01
N THR A 717 -10.85 24.69 46.79
CA THR A 717 -10.61 23.92 45.57
C THR A 717 -10.28 24.81 44.37
N THR A 718 -9.59 24.25 43.37
CA THR A 718 -9.12 25.00 42.19
C THR A 718 -10.05 24.80 40.99
N VAL A 719 -10.55 25.90 40.46
CA VAL A 719 -11.26 25.98 39.18
C VAL A 719 -10.26 26.29 38.07
N THR A 720 -10.35 25.59 36.94
CA THR A 720 -9.61 25.88 35.71
C THR A 720 -10.55 26.45 34.65
N PHE A 721 -10.09 27.42 33.87
CA PHE A 721 -10.86 28.09 32.82
C PHE A 721 -10.32 27.72 31.42
N ASP A 722 -11.05 26.86 30.71
CA ASP A 722 -10.74 26.48 29.32
C ASP A 722 -11.54 27.35 28.36
N GLY A 723 -10.85 28.21 27.62
CA GLY A 723 -11.46 29.12 26.64
C GLY A 723 -12.08 28.44 25.40
N ASN A 724 -12.00 27.10 25.29
CA ASN A 724 -12.21 26.35 24.07
C ASN A 724 -11.33 26.94 22.94
N GLU A 725 -11.94 27.43 21.86
CA GLU A 725 -11.25 28.08 20.74
C GLU A 725 -11.05 29.60 20.95
N GLY A 726 -11.42 30.13 22.12
CA GLY A 726 -11.13 31.50 22.54
C GLY A 726 -9.97 31.59 23.52
N GLN A 727 -9.40 32.78 23.67
CA GLN A 727 -8.23 33.03 24.52
C GLN A 727 -8.58 33.93 25.69
N LEU A 728 -8.01 33.65 26.87
CA LEU A 728 -7.96 34.61 27.96
C LEU A 728 -6.95 35.72 27.63
N GLY A 729 -7.10 36.90 28.26
CA GLY A 729 -6.12 37.98 28.12
C GLY A 729 -4.75 37.58 28.71
N GLN A 730 -3.66 38.14 28.17
CA GLN A 730 -2.28 37.81 28.57
C GLN A 730 -2.04 37.86 30.09
N ASP A 731 -2.67 38.83 30.77
CA ASP A 731 -2.54 39.05 32.21
C ASP A 731 -3.67 38.41 33.05
N VAL A 732 -4.49 37.53 32.46
CA VAL A 732 -5.65 36.90 33.12
C VAL A 732 -5.32 35.44 33.46
N PRO A 733 -5.28 35.04 34.75
CA PRO A 733 -4.96 33.67 35.13
C PRO A 733 -6.05 32.71 34.65
N ASN A 734 -5.63 31.54 34.16
CA ASN A 734 -6.51 30.46 33.73
C ASN A 734 -7.00 29.56 34.88
N THR A 735 -6.72 29.92 36.13
CA THR A 735 -7.19 29.21 37.33
C THR A 735 -7.64 30.18 38.43
N LYS A 736 -8.48 29.69 39.35
CA LYS A 736 -8.97 30.43 40.52
C LYS A 736 -9.29 29.47 41.68
N THR A 737 -8.86 29.79 42.88
CA THR A 737 -9.32 29.11 44.10
C THR A 737 -10.72 29.58 44.48
N VAL A 738 -11.60 28.64 44.84
CA VAL A 738 -12.95 28.88 45.35
C VAL A 738 -13.22 28.00 46.57
N VAL A 739 -14.20 28.36 47.40
CA VAL A 739 -14.52 27.68 48.66
C VAL A 739 -15.86 26.94 48.53
N TYR A 740 -15.92 25.67 48.98
CA TYR A 740 -17.15 24.89 48.98
C TYR A 740 -18.25 25.56 49.83
N GLY A 741 -19.43 25.75 49.24
CA GLY A 741 -20.57 26.44 49.87
C GLY A 741 -20.64 27.96 49.60
N ASP A 742 -19.54 28.59 49.19
CA ASP A 742 -19.52 30.01 48.80
C ASP A 742 -19.94 30.21 47.33
N LEU A 743 -20.06 31.47 46.91
CA LEU A 743 -20.31 31.85 45.52
C LEU A 743 -19.03 31.84 44.69
N TYR A 744 -19.10 31.45 43.41
CA TYR A 744 -17.96 31.52 42.49
C TYR A 744 -17.39 32.94 42.33
N GLY A 745 -18.21 33.99 42.51
CA GLY A 745 -17.79 35.39 42.40
C GLY A 745 -17.30 35.78 41.01
N VAL A 746 -16.61 36.91 40.87
CA VAL A 746 -16.17 37.43 39.55
C VAL A 746 -15.37 36.38 38.77
N LEU A 747 -15.81 36.08 37.55
CA LEU A 747 -15.18 35.14 36.62
C LEU A 747 -14.48 35.90 35.48
N PRO A 748 -13.39 35.36 34.89
CA PRO A 748 -12.71 35.99 33.77
C PRO A 748 -13.57 35.98 32.50
N VAL A 749 -13.27 36.85 31.54
CA VAL A 749 -13.97 36.91 30.23
C VAL A 749 -12.95 36.66 29.12
N PRO A 750 -13.05 35.53 28.38
CA PRO A 750 -12.20 35.25 27.24
C PRO A 750 -12.69 35.99 25.97
N VAL A 751 -11.84 36.03 24.93
CA VAL A 751 -12.13 36.64 23.63
C VAL A 751 -11.90 35.63 22.51
N ARG A 752 -12.82 35.58 21.54
CA ARG A 752 -12.73 34.79 20.31
C ARG A 752 -13.13 35.65 19.10
N THR A 753 -12.25 35.74 18.10
CA THR A 753 -12.49 36.55 16.89
C THR A 753 -13.70 36.02 16.12
N GLY A 754 -14.66 36.90 15.80
CA GLY A 754 -15.93 36.55 15.14
C GLY A 754 -17.08 36.14 16.08
N PHE A 755 -16.81 35.82 17.34
CA PHE A 755 -17.80 35.27 18.28
C PHE A 755 -18.05 36.21 19.47
N ALA A 756 -19.19 36.01 20.14
CA ALA A 756 -19.54 36.57 21.42
C ALA A 756 -19.46 35.49 22.50
N PHE A 757 -19.00 35.86 23.69
CA PHE A 757 -18.88 34.95 24.84
C PHE A 757 -20.26 34.69 25.43
N GLY A 758 -20.67 33.41 25.45
CA GLY A 758 -21.98 32.98 25.95
C GLY A 758 -22.03 32.68 27.45
N GLY A 759 -20.87 32.48 28.09
CA GLY A 759 -20.75 32.16 29.51
C GLY A 759 -19.78 31.01 29.80
N TRP A 760 -19.62 30.71 31.08
CA TRP A 760 -18.86 29.57 31.58
C TRP A 760 -19.81 28.40 31.87
N TYR A 761 -19.46 27.20 31.42
CA TYR A 761 -20.30 26.01 31.53
C TYR A 761 -19.55 24.82 32.13
N THR A 762 -20.29 23.86 32.68
CA THR A 762 -19.74 22.68 33.36
C THR A 762 -19.13 21.61 32.44
N ASP A 763 -19.40 21.66 31.12
CA ASP A 763 -18.82 20.80 30.08
C ASP A 763 -18.54 21.60 28.77
N ARG A 764 -17.71 21.04 27.88
CA ARG A 764 -17.27 21.69 26.62
C ARG A 764 -18.42 21.98 25.64
N THR A 765 -19.46 21.15 25.63
CA THR A 765 -20.45 21.07 24.56
C THR A 765 -21.90 21.16 25.04
N GLN A 766 -22.17 20.72 26.27
CA GLN A 766 -23.44 20.87 26.99
C GLN A 766 -23.13 21.32 28.42
N GLY A 767 -24.14 21.40 29.29
CA GLY A 767 -23.94 21.63 30.73
C GLY A 767 -24.69 22.85 31.27
N ASP A 768 -24.49 23.10 32.56
CA ASP A 768 -25.14 24.18 33.30
C ASP A 768 -24.31 25.46 33.24
N LEU A 769 -24.98 26.61 33.13
CA LEU A 769 -24.35 27.93 33.16
C LEU A 769 -23.86 28.26 34.58
N VAL A 770 -22.56 28.52 34.71
CA VAL A 770 -21.92 28.99 35.94
C VAL A 770 -21.72 30.50 35.86
N THR A 771 -22.22 31.19 36.88
CA THR A 771 -22.18 32.65 37.02
C THR A 771 -21.46 33.04 38.30
N ALA A 772 -21.24 34.34 38.52
CA ALA A 772 -20.71 34.85 39.78
C ALA A 772 -21.63 34.57 41.00
N GLU A 773 -22.91 34.26 40.77
CA GLU A 773 -23.94 33.99 41.78
C GLU A 773 -24.23 32.49 41.93
N THR A 774 -23.53 31.62 41.19
CA THR A 774 -23.61 30.17 41.38
C THR A 774 -22.88 29.77 42.66
N VAL A 775 -23.42 28.81 43.41
CA VAL A 775 -22.79 28.22 44.61
C VAL A 775 -21.81 27.12 44.21
N VAL A 776 -20.65 27.07 44.85
CA VAL A 776 -19.64 26.01 44.67
C VAL A 776 -20.11 24.73 45.37
N ASN A 777 -20.44 23.71 44.58
CA ASN A 777 -20.93 22.41 45.05
C ASN A 777 -19.95 21.24 44.81
N LYS A 778 -18.71 21.52 44.39
CA LYS A 778 -17.65 20.53 44.17
C LYS A 778 -16.49 20.77 45.15
N THR A 779 -16.00 19.71 45.77
CA THR A 779 -14.78 19.73 46.61
C THR A 779 -13.51 19.46 45.80
N GLN A 780 -13.63 18.74 44.69
CA GLN A 780 -12.52 18.42 43.80
C GLN A 780 -12.29 19.52 42.75
N GLN A 781 -11.03 19.62 42.31
CA GLN A 781 -10.64 20.49 41.20
C GLN A 781 -11.45 20.18 39.93
N HIS A 782 -11.80 21.21 39.17
CA HIS A 782 -12.67 21.05 38.00
C HIS A 782 -12.47 22.18 36.99
N THR A 783 -12.84 21.91 35.74
CA THR A 783 -12.76 22.88 34.64
C THR A 783 -14.13 23.46 34.33
N LEU A 784 -14.16 24.76 34.03
CA LEU A 784 -15.27 25.44 33.37
C LEU A 784 -14.86 25.80 31.94
N TYR A 785 -15.81 25.68 31.01
CA TYR A 785 -15.57 25.81 29.58
C TYR A 785 -16.31 27.00 29.00
N ALA A 786 -15.63 27.78 28.15
CA ALA A 786 -16.22 28.96 27.51
C ALA A 786 -17.11 28.56 26.33
N HIS A 787 -18.40 28.90 26.38
CA HIS A 787 -19.32 28.72 25.26
C HIS A 787 -19.39 29.98 24.40
N TRP A 788 -19.70 29.81 23.11
CA TRP A 788 -19.55 30.85 22.09
C TRP A 788 -20.79 30.93 21.18
N THR A 789 -21.22 32.14 20.84
CA THR A 789 -22.26 32.41 19.84
C THR A 789 -21.72 33.28 18.71
N ASN A 790 -22.26 33.16 17.50
CA ASN A 790 -21.85 34.02 16.38
C ASN A 790 -22.22 35.47 16.67
N LYS A 791 -21.31 36.42 16.40
CA LYS A 791 -21.68 37.85 16.40
C LYS A 791 -22.65 38.12 15.26
N ALA A 792 -23.76 38.78 15.57
CA ALA A 792 -24.74 39.18 14.56
C ALA A 792 -24.08 40.15 13.56
N ILE A 793 -24.23 39.86 12.26
CA ILE A 793 -23.78 40.74 11.19
C ILE A 793 -24.76 41.91 11.09
N ILE A 794 -24.36 43.08 11.55
CA ILE A 794 -25.10 44.32 11.29
C ILE A 794 -24.89 44.67 9.82
N ASN A 795 -25.96 44.73 9.03
CA ASN A 795 -25.88 45.11 7.62
C ASN A 795 -25.41 46.58 7.50
N PRO A 796 -24.34 46.89 6.73
CA PRO A 796 -23.91 48.26 6.46
C PRO A 796 -25.02 49.22 6.01
N ASP A 797 -26.04 48.71 5.28
CA ASP A 797 -27.17 49.51 4.80
C ASP A 797 -28.00 50.19 5.91
N ILE A 798 -27.86 49.74 7.17
CA ILE A 798 -28.54 50.33 8.35
C ILE A 798 -27.96 51.72 8.68
N ILE A 799 -26.77 52.08 8.17
CA ILE A 799 -26.13 53.38 8.39
C ILE A 799 -26.05 54.16 7.07
N SER A 800 -27.18 54.73 6.63
CA SER A 800 -27.21 55.65 5.50
C SER A 800 -26.69 57.05 5.91
N PHE A 801 -25.59 57.49 5.29
CA PHE A 801 -25.20 58.90 5.29
C PHE A 801 -25.86 59.60 4.10
N VAL A 802 -26.66 60.64 4.36
CA VAL A 802 -27.22 61.51 3.32
C VAL A 802 -26.44 62.83 3.32
N PRO A 803 -25.51 63.04 2.38
CA PRO A 803 -24.82 64.32 2.24
C PRO A 803 -25.65 65.27 1.38
N ASP A 804 -26.13 66.39 1.93
CA ASP A 804 -26.66 67.47 1.10
C ASP A 804 -26.46 68.88 1.69
N GLN A 805 -26.38 69.85 0.78
CA GLN A 805 -26.24 71.31 0.88
C GLN A 805 -25.70 71.98 2.17
N ASN A 806 -24.58 72.69 1.99
CA ASN A 806 -24.24 74.02 2.55
C ASN A 806 -25.00 74.50 3.81
N HIS A 807 -24.32 74.55 4.96
CA HIS A 807 -24.52 75.64 5.94
C HIS A 807 -23.23 75.93 6.73
N ASP A 808 -23.20 77.08 7.40
CA ASP A 808 -22.01 77.76 7.92
C ASP A 808 -21.67 77.37 9.38
N TYR A 809 -20.46 77.68 9.84
CA TYR A 809 -19.97 77.39 11.19
C TYR A 809 -20.55 78.34 12.24
N ASP A 810 -21.42 77.85 13.14
CA ASP A 810 -21.22 78.00 14.61
C ASP A 810 -22.10 77.05 15.46
N THR A 811 -21.86 77.03 16.77
CA THR A 811 -22.49 76.26 17.86
C THR A 811 -23.95 75.80 17.66
N ASN A 812 -24.21 74.48 17.72
CA ASN A 812 -24.78 73.80 18.91
C ASN A 812 -25.10 72.31 18.67
N SER A 813 -24.90 71.48 19.70
CA SER A 813 -25.15 70.03 19.67
C SER A 813 -26.63 69.67 19.50
N HIS A 814 -26.93 68.80 18.55
CA HIS A 814 -28.24 68.17 18.37
C HIS A 814 -28.14 66.65 18.65
N PRO A 815 -29.11 66.03 19.34
CA PRO A 815 -29.08 64.60 19.64
C PRO A 815 -29.46 63.77 18.41
N VAL A 816 -28.77 62.64 18.20
CA VAL A 816 -29.16 61.64 17.19
C VAL A 816 -30.45 60.95 17.64
N VAL A 817 -31.48 61.00 16.81
CA VAL A 817 -32.74 60.26 17.01
C VAL A 817 -32.69 58.98 16.20
N PHE A 818 -32.69 57.83 16.87
CA PHE A 818 -32.82 56.53 16.23
C PHE A 818 -34.30 56.18 16.06
N THR A 819 -34.76 56.05 14.82
CA THR A 819 -36.04 55.40 14.51
C THR A 819 -35.80 53.91 14.30
N THR A 820 -36.43 53.06 15.12
CA THR A 820 -36.36 51.60 14.99
C THR A 820 -37.15 51.11 13.79
N GLY A 821 -36.51 50.30 12.94
CA GLY A 821 -37.12 49.43 11.93
C GLY A 821 -36.59 48.02 12.10
#